data_AF-A0A0F7Y706-F1
#
_entry.id   AF-A0A0F7Y706-F1
#
_cell.length_a   1.000
_cell.length_b   1.000
_cell.length_c   1.000
_cell.angle_alpha   90.00
_cell.angle_beta   90.00
_cell.angle_gamma   90.00
#
_symmetry.space_group_name_H-M   'P 1'
#
loop_
_entity.id
_entity.type
_entity.pdbx_description
1 polymer ?
#
loop_
_entity_poly.entity_id
_entity_poly.type
_entity_poly.pdbx_seq_one_letter_code
_entity_poly.pdbx_strand_id
1 'polypeptide(L)'
;MTSDTPNPHQHILERRLPAWAREATAEHWQRLHEGIMPSQGLPDSEAAWFANAAPHLREAVKASQARLMRSQRTLARHLRGLKNINEFAEPLLAERLRRQHGLSTPLRSTSLIVVKRFYTFQVYTIHHEHRSLLQAALQNFAENVTFDRDSALALEGDWQVNEGLVTGKTTLGDSETAVDIELPSEQIRIKPLALSPMEFANTCRDLDIGQRYQGHLDDLFSPPLVRPAAIHVHQANLRLATDLARLRNRLTGKGWDALQGLLDDGKALACSQLSLFGITLHEATLIDTATAGVLLYLPGQADSLRAFDNLAALQRQLHIDLQQAPFHQGFMDYVPRELQGQFASRLRQNAEGDLHLRSVPIRANLYDFLHDDHVARLKHEALQLAVPTALANEHARKARKLLWENAGLDMLMIAGMFVPALGTIMTAVVAYQLLDEAYQGYEAWVVGDREQAFDHLKAVALNLAVIGGLHLTGKALSRLATSPLMEALDPVTLADGSQRLWRPAPSPGSSNTARPAALRDMLEQQHIPTRSENAQQAALENLHIPKLANVHSERLIVDAMSRLPGWPAELRLELRYASPRGPLLLAAGAENASRICTVLKSAEGYEAYLEERPAAPPQDHDLCRAVLQALSSGDREALDLTTTGAEQLRQRIHDLTVSERTLARSLLDTSAPGWGKLGRLRGGMEEPAPPALHIDIGAFAQGYRQLYPEVADFQINAQLTQWLDADLDPARQLEDLEQQLLAFRNQMRAWAGNDPLRHAAARRLVSNWQRISEYSEEEGLGIHLISLTDLELTNEDLATLALPDRFTHIERVDLGANPGLSQLHVGMA
;
A
#
# COMPACT_ATOMS: atom_id res chain seq x y z
N MET A 1 -21.92 -1.90 -39.47
CA MET A 1 -20.53 -1.78 -39.99
C MET A 1 -19.79 -0.89 -39.02
N THR A 2 -19.08 -1.49 -38.06
CA THR A 2 -18.32 -0.80 -37.02
C THR A 2 -17.00 -0.35 -37.60
N SER A 3 -16.81 0.97 -37.74
CA SER A 3 -15.54 1.56 -38.15
C SER A 3 -14.51 1.41 -37.04
N ASP A 4 -13.58 0.48 -37.25
CA ASP A 4 -12.40 0.22 -36.44
C ASP A 4 -11.34 1.29 -36.76
N THR A 5 -11.61 2.54 -36.37
CA THR A 5 -10.69 3.66 -36.64
C THR A 5 -9.64 3.73 -35.52
N PRO A 6 -8.35 3.52 -35.82
CA PRO A 6 -7.29 3.63 -34.82
C PRO A 6 -7.19 5.07 -34.29
N ASN A 7 -6.78 5.22 -33.02
CA ASN A 7 -6.55 6.53 -32.42
C ASN A 7 -5.59 7.33 -33.32
N PRO A 8 -5.96 8.55 -33.77
CA PRO A 8 -5.19 9.32 -34.75
C PRO A 8 -3.75 9.63 -34.30
N HIS A 9 -3.51 9.63 -32.98
CA HIS A 9 -2.22 9.96 -32.38
C HIS A 9 -1.46 8.75 -31.84
N GLN A 10 -1.97 7.53 -32.04
CA GLN A 10 -1.37 6.30 -31.50
C GLN A 10 0.13 6.21 -31.80
N HIS A 11 0.53 6.42 -33.05
CA HIS A 11 1.93 6.38 -33.48
C HIS A 11 2.85 7.41 -32.77
N ILE A 12 2.32 8.56 -32.37
CA ILE A 12 3.07 9.58 -31.63
C ILE A 12 3.24 9.10 -30.18
N LEU A 13 2.16 8.64 -29.55
CA LEU A 13 2.19 8.14 -28.18
C LEU A 13 3.12 6.93 -28.04
N GLU A 14 3.06 5.96 -28.98
CA GLU A 14 3.94 4.78 -28.99
C GLU A 14 5.44 5.13 -29.10
N ARG A 15 5.78 6.20 -29.82
CA ARG A 15 7.17 6.69 -29.94
C ARG A 15 7.64 7.47 -28.73
N ARG A 16 6.71 8.00 -27.93
CA ARG A 16 7.00 8.81 -26.74
C ARG A 16 7.08 8.01 -25.47
N LEU A 17 6.34 6.91 -25.39
CA LEU A 17 6.40 6.03 -24.24
C LEU A 17 7.82 5.48 -24.06
N PRO A 18 8.34 5.47 -22.82
CA PRO A 18 9.64 4.87 -22.51
C PRO A 18 9.61 3.37 -22.78
N ALA A 19 10.79 2.76 -22.94
CA ALA A 19 10.89 1.36 -23.34
C ALA A 19 10.20 0.44 -22.32
N TRP A 20 10.32 0.76 -21.03
CA TRP A 20 9.67 0.02 -19.94
C TRP A 20 8.14 0.02 -20.00
N ALA A 21 7.51 0.99 -20.66
CA ALA A 21 6.05 1.06 -20.77
C ALA A 21 5.44 -0.21 -21.37
N ARG A 22 6.21 -0.91 -22.22
CA ARG A 22 5.83 -2.18 -22.87
C ARG A 22 5.89 -3.37 -21.92
N GLU A 23 6.61 -3.21 -20.81
CA GLU A 23 6.84 -4.23 -19.79
C GLU A 23 5.99 -3.96 -18.54
N ALA A 24 5.29 -2.83 -18.46
CA ALA A 24 4.44 -2.49 -17.33
C ALA A 24 3.10 -3.25 -17.38
N THR A 25 2.70 -3.84 -16.25
CA THR A 25 1.42 -4.54 -16.08
C THR A 25 0.25 -3.55 -15.96
N ALA A 26 -0.99 -4.05 -16.01
CA ALA A 26 -2.16 -3.22 -15.77
C ALA A 26 -2.15 -2.59 -14.36
N GLU A 27 -1.69 -3.33 -13.34
CA GLU A 27 -1.58 -2.86 -11.97
C GLU A 27 -0.55 -1.74 -11.83
N HIS A 28 0.58 -1.87 -12.51
CA HIS A 28 1.62 -0.86 -12.60
C HIS A 28 1.09 0.47 -13.14
N TRP A 29 0.37 0.44 -14.26
CA TRP A 29 -0.28 1.63 -14.80
C TRP A 29 -1.38 2.16 -13.90
N GLN A 30 -2.08 1.29 -13.17
CA GLN A 30 -3.10 1.68 -12.20
C GLN A 30 -2.51 2.47 -11.03
N ARG A 31 -1.37 2.05 -10.46
CA ARG A 31 -0.70 2.79 -9.39
C ARG A 31 -0.23 4.18 -9.84
N LEU A 32 0.31 4.29 -11.07
CA LEU A 32 0.69 5.58 -11.65
C LEU A 32 -0.52 6.51 -11.84
N HIS A 33 -1.62 5.93 -12.32
CA HIS A 33 -2.89 6.65 -12.47
C HIS A 33 -3.37 7.15 -11.09
N GLU A 34 -3.43 6.30 -10.07
CA GLU A 34 -3.85 6.66 -8.71
C GLU A 34 -2.97 7.77 -8.10
N GLY A 35 -1.67 7.79 -8.40
CA GLY A 35 -0.74 8.83 -7.93
C GLY A 35 -1.06 10.25 -8.41
N ILE A 36 -1.78 10.41 -9.53
CA ILE A 36 -2.21 11.72 -10.04
C ILE A 36 -3.69 12.02 -9.77
N MET A 37 -4.42 11.08 -9.16
CA MET A 37 -5.84 11.24 -8.89
C MET A 37 -6.09 12.08 -7.64
N PRO A 38 -7.04 13.04 -7.71
CA PRO A 38 -7.46 13.78 -6.54
C PRO A 38 -8.20 12.86 -5.55
N SER A 39 -7.87 12.97 -4.26
CA SER A 39 -8.49 12.18 -3.20
C SER A 39 -10.02 12.32 -3.09
N GLN A 40 -10.57 13.42 -3.60
CA GLN A 40 -12.01 13.68 -3.66
C GLN A 40 -12.69 13.14 -4.90
N GLY A 41 -11.99 12.50 -5.83
CA GLY A 41 -12.54 12.11 -7.12
C GLY A 41 -12.53 13.25 -8.15
N LEU A 42 -12.93 12.92 -9.37
CA LEU A 42 -12.90 13.84 -10.51
C LEU A 42 -14.02 14.89 -10.41
N PRO A 43 -13.90 16.02 -11.14
CA PRO A 43 -15.04 16.92 -11.35
C PRO A 43 -16.28 16.14 -11.79
N ASP A 44 -17.46 16.57 -11.32
CA ASP A 44 -18.77 15.95 -11.60
C ASP A 44 -18.97 14.53 -11.01
N SER A 45 -17.96 13.98 -10.34
CA SER A 45 -18.01 12.72 -9.57
C SER A 45 -17.31 12.87 -8.21
N GLU A 46 -17.26 14.11 -7.69
CA GLU A 46 -16.61 14.44 -6.43
C GLU A 46 -17.32 13.71 -5.26
N ALA A 47 -16.55 13.17 -4.32
CA ALA A 47 -17.06 12.48 -3.16
C ALA A 47 -17.96 13.39 -2.31
N ALA A 48 -19.02 12.83 -1.74
CA ALA A 48 -20.02 13.60 -1.00
C ALA A 48 -19.43 14.44 0.14
N TRP A 49 -18.41 13.94 0.85
CA TRP A 49 -17.73 14.69 1.91
C TRP A 49 -17.01 15.94 1.38
N PHE A 50 -16.54 15.91 0.13
CA PHE A 50 -15.90 17.05 -0.51
C PHE A 50 -16.93 18.01 -1.06
N ALA A 51 -17.88 17.52 -1.87
CA ALA A 51 -18.92 18.34 -2.51
C ALA A 51 -19.74 19.15 -1.49
N ASN A 52 -20.02 18.55 -0.32
CA ASN A 52 -20.77 19.18 0.77
C ASN A 52 -19.92 20.08 1.69
N ALA A 53 -18.60 20.16 1.50
CA ALA A 53 -17.74 20.99 2.32
C ALA A 53 -17.87 22.48 1.96
N ALA A 54 -17.61 23.34 2.96
CA ALA A 54 -17.66 24.78 2.78
C ALA A 54 -16.76 25.24 1.60
N PRO A 55 -17.20 26.19 0.75
CA PRO A 55 -16.47 26.56 -0.47
C PRO A 55 -15.01 26.93 -0.24
N HIS A 56 -14.68 27.62 0.85
CA HIS A 56 -13.29 27.99 1.16
C HIS A 56 -12.41 26.78 1.50
N LEU A 57 -12.97 25.72 2.10
CA LEU A 57 -12.23 24.50 2.39
C LEU A 57 -11.98 23.71 1.10
N ARG A 58 -12.98 23.66 0.21
CA ARG A 58 -12.81 23.07 -1.14
C ARG A 58 -11.78 23.84 -1.95
N GLU A 59 -11.82 25.17 -1.95
CA GLU A 59 -10.82 26.03 -2.60
C GLU A 59 -9.42 25.83 -2.02
N ALA A 60 -9.29 25.71 -0.69
CA ALA A 60 -8.01 25.43 -0.04
C ALA A 60 -7.42 24.09 -0.49
N VAL A 61 -8.23 23.02 -0.50
CA VAL A 61 -7.80 21.70 -1.01
C VAL A 61 -7.44 21.77 -2.50
N LYS A 62 -8.25 22.42 -3.34
CA LYS A 62 -7.92 22.59 -4.78
C LYS A 62 -6.62 23.37 -4.97
N ALA A 63 -6.37 24.39 -4.15
CA ALA A 63 -5.14 25.17 -4.18
C ALA A 63 -3.91 24.37 -3.72
N SER A 64 -4.03 23.56 -2.67
CA SER A 64 -2.95 22.69 -2.20
C SER A 64 -2.66 21.54 -3.17
N GLN A 65 -3.67 20.98 -3.83
CA GLN A 65 -3.48 20.03 -4.95
C GLN A 65 -2.73 20.65 -6.13
N ALA A 66 -3.14 21.85 -6.55
CA ALA A 66 -2.43 22.56 -7.62
C ALA A 66 -0.98 22.91 -7.23
N ARG A 67 -0.71 23.16 -5.95
CA ARG A 67 0.67 23.35 -5.44
C ARG A 67 1.48 22.06 -5.46
N LEU A 68 0.89 20.95 -5.01
CA LEU A 68 1.52 19.63 -5.02
C LEU A 68 1.89 19.21 -6.44
N MET A 69 0.95 19.30 -7.37
CA MET A 69 1.18 19.03 -8.79
C MET A 69 2.35 19.86 -9.34
N ARG A 70 2.37 21.18 -9.12
CA ARG A 70 3.46 22.05 -9.60
C ARG A 70 4.83 21.65 -9.02
N SER A 71 4.85 21.26 -7.74
CA SER A 71 6.07 20.82 -7.05
C SER A 71 6.57 19.48 -7.61
N GLN A 72 5.68 18.50 -7.76
CA GLN A 72 5.99 17.19 -8.34
C GLN A 72 6.50 17.31 -9.78
N ARG A 73 5.90 18.20 -10.59
CA ARG A 73 6.35 18.47 -11.96
C ARG A 73 7.71 19.16 -12.01
N THR A 74 7.98 20.07 -11.09
CA THR A 74 9.31 20.71 -10.99
C THR A 74 10.37 19.67 -10.67
N LEU A 75 10.10 18.79 -9.69
CA LEU A 75 10.96 17.66 -9.38
C LEU A 75 11.12 16.71 -10.58
N ALA A 76 10.02 16.37 -11.27
CA ALA A 76 10.01 15.54 -12.47
C ALA A 76 10.95 16.04 -13.55
N ARG A 77 11.02 17.36 -13.76
CA ARG A 77 11.93 18.00 -14.71
C ARG A 77 13.40 17.87 -14.29
N HIS A 78 13.68 18.02 -13.00
CA HIS A 78 15.04 17.87 -12.47
C HIS A 78 15.52 16.42 -12.48
N LEU A 79 14.60 15.47 -12.34
CA LEU A 79 14.88 14.03 -12.41
C LEU A 79 14.71 13.43 -13.82
N ARG A 80 14.65 14.27 -14.87
CA ARG A 80 14.69 13.80 -16.26
C ARG A 80 16.00 13.04 -16.49
N GLY A 81 15.89 11.79 -16.92
CA GLY A 81 17.04 10.90 -17.08
C GLY A 81 17.13 9.81 -16.00
N LEU A 82 16.22 9.78 -15.03
CA LEU A 82 16.03 8.61 -14.17
C LEU A 82 15.61 7.40 -15.03
N LYS A 83 16.58 6.54 -15.31
CA LYS A 83 16.36 5.24 -15.94
C LYS A 83 15.96 4.23 -14.89
N ASN A 84 15.01 3.35 -15.21
CA ASN A 84 14.84 2.14 -14.43
C ASN A 84 16.06 1.22 -14.61
N ILE A 85 16.12 0.17 -13.79
CA ILE A 85 17.31 -0.67 -13.70
C ILE A 85 17.56 -1.46 -14.99
N ASN A 86 16.51 -1.85 -15.71
CA ASN A 86 16.63 -2.61 -16.95
C ASN A 86 17.11 -1.70 -18.11
N GLU A 87 16.51 -0.52 -18.26
CA GLU A 87 16.94 0.52 -19.22
C GLU A 87 18.37 0.99 -18.99
N PHE A 88 18.84 0.92 -17.75
CA PHE A 88 20.22 1.18 -17.40
C PHE A 88 21.14 -0.02 -17.71
N ALA A 89 20.79 -1.22 -17.24
CA ALA A 89 21.66 -2.39 -17.22
C ALA A 89 21.77 -3.10 -18.56
N GLU A 90 20.64 -3.30 -19.25
CA GLU A 90 20.56 -4.10 -20.48
C GLU A 90 21.48 -3.59 -21.60
N PRO A 91 21.47 -2.29 -21.98
CA PRO A 91 22.37 -1.80 -23.02
C PRO A 91 23.85 -1.88 -22.60
N LEU A 92 24.16 -1.68 -21.31
CA LEU A 92 25.53 -1.77 -20.79
C LEU A 92 26.07 -3.20 -20.88
N LEU A 93 25.25 -4.18 -20.49
CA LEU A 93 25.59 -5.59 -20.55
C LEU A 93 25.70 -6.08 -21.99
N ALA A 94 24.73 -5.75 -22.84
CA ALA A 94 24.72 -6.16 -24.25
C ALA A 94 25.96 -5.66 -24.99
N GLU A 95 26.32 -4.39 -24.81
CA GLU A 95 27.51 -3.82 -25.44
C GLU A 95 28.80 -4.44 -24.90
N ARG A 96 28.86 -4.74 -23.60
CA ARG A 96 30.03 -5.40 -22.99
C ARG A 96 30.23 -6.81 -23.54
N LEU A 97 29.17 -7.61 -23.59
CA LEU A 97 29.20 -8.99 -24.11
C LEU A 97 29.53 -9.03 -25.60
N ARG A 98 28.99 -8.10 -26.38
CA ARG A 98 29.30 -7.96 -27.81
C ARG A 98 30.77 -7.63 -28.05
N ARG A 99 31.35 -6.69 -27.29
CA ARG A 99 32.75 -6.27 -27.48
C ARG A 99 33.77 -7.32 -27.02
N GLN A 100 33.53 -7.96 -25.88
CA GLN A 100 34.51 -8.89 -25.30
C GLN A 100 34.36 -10.30 -25.88
N HIS A 101 33.15 -10.75 -26.15
CA HIS A 101 32.85 -12.15 -26.47
C HIS A 101 32.14 -12.34 -27.82
N GLY A 102 31.83 -11.26 -28.55
CA GLY A 102 31.08 -11.33 -29.80
C GLY A 102 29.62 -11.75 -29.65
N LEU A 103 29.12 -11.85 -28.40
CA LEU A 103 27.77 -12.33 -28.11
C LEU A 103 26.75 -11.21 -28.35
N SER A 104 25.78 -11.46 -29.25
CA SER A 104 24.72 -10.50 -29.61
C SER A 104 23.31 -11.08 -29.42
N THR A 105 23.17 -12.07 -28.52
CA THR A 105 21.87 -12.70 -28.24
C THR A 105 20.99 -11.81 -27.36
N PRO A 106 19.65 -11.97 -27.41
CA PRO A 106 18.77 -11.24 -26.51
C PRO A 106 18.99 -11.68 -25.05
N LEU A 107 19.29 -10.74 -24.16
CA LEU A 107 19.74 -11.04 -22.79
C LEU A 107 18.65 -11.64 -21.89
N ARG A 108 17.39 -11.43 -22.25
CA ARG A 108 16.22 -11.86 -21.48
C ARG A 108 15.77 -13.27 -21.82
N SER A 109 15.89 -13.68 -23.09
CA SER A 109 15.61 -15.04 -23.58
C SER A 109 16.88 -15.89 -23.74
N THR A 110 18.00 -15.42 -23.19
CA THR A 110 19.21 -16.23 -22.99
C THR A 110 19.34 -16.49 -21.50
N SER A 111 19.53 -17.75 -21.11
CA SER A 111 19.57 -18.17 -19.71
C SER A 111 20.95 -18.68 -19.32
N LEU A 112 21.37 -18.32 -18.11
CA LEU A 112 22.38 -19.05 -17.36
C LEU A 112 21.70 -20.22 -16.66
N ILE A 113 22.09 -21.45 -17.03
CA ILE A 113 21.64 -22.68 -16.38
C ILE A 113 22.76 -23.18 -15.48
N VAL A 114 22.48 -23.23 -14.18
CA VAL A 114 23.38 -23.73 -13.14
C VAL A 114 22.93 -25.12 -12.74
N VAL A 115 23.75 -26.12 -13.10
CA VAL A 115 23.52 -27.51 -12.69
C VAL A 115 24.14 -27.72 -11.32
N LYS A 116 23.39 -28.33 -10.42
CA LYS A 116 23.83 -28.69 -9.07
C LYS A 116 23.72 -30.19 -8.88
N ARG A 117 24.81 -30.78 -8.38
CA ARG A 117 24.86 -32.17 -7.99
C ARG A 117 24.95 -32.25 -6.48
N PHE A 118 23.98 -32.90 -5.87
CA PHE A 118 23.98 -33.14 -4.44
C PHE A 118 24.23 -34.61 -4.18
N TYR A 119 25.19 -34.90 -3.31
CA TYR A 119 25.37 -36.25 -2.81
C TYR A 119 24.52 -36.41 -1.55
N THR A 120 23.50 -37.25 -1.64
CA THR A 120 22.51 -37.47 -0.59
C THR A 120 22.14 -38.96 -0.61
N PHE A 121 22.03 -39.58 0.58
CA PHE A 121 21.62 -40.99 0.72
C PHE A 121 22.31 -41.94 -0.28
N GLN A 122 23.65 -41.86 -0.33
CA GLN A 122 24.51 -42.67 -1.20
C GLN A 122 24.30 -42.54 -2.72
N VAL A 123 23.49 -41.58 -3.19
CA VAL A 123 23.25 -41.30 -4.61
C VAL A 123 23.53 -39.82 -4.92
N TYR A 124 23.78 -39.53 -6.20
CA TYR A 124 23.82 -38.15 -6.69
C TYR A 124 22.44 -37.78 -7.23
N THR A 125 21.82 -36.75 -6.66
CA THR A 125 20.68 -36.07 -7.27
C THR A 125 21.17 -34.86 -8.06
N ILE A 126 20.52 -34.61 -9.18
CA ILE A 126 20.81 -33.48 -10.05
C ILE A 126 19.60 -32.56 -10.01
N HIS A 127 19.87 -31.28 -9.79
CA HIS A 127 18.89 -30.20 -9.88
C HIS A 127 19.45 -29.04 -10.68
N HIS A 128 18.60 -28.31 -11.38
CA HIS A 128 18.98 -27.09 -12.07
C HIS A 128 18.40 -25.82 -11.41
N GLU A 129 19.13 -24.73 -11.55
CA GLU A 129 18.59 -23.38 -11.39
C GLU A 129 18.83 -22.64 -12.70
N HIS A 130 17.83 -21.94 -13.23
CA HIS A 130 18.01 -21.11 -14.42
C HIS A 130 17.57 -19.67 -14.17
N ARG A 131 18.22 -18.72 -14.83
CA ARG A 131 17.91 -17.28 -14.79
C ARG A 131 18.30 -16.64 -16.12
N SER A 132 17.62 -15.56 -16.52
CA SER A 132 18.06 -14.80 -17.70
C SER A 132 19.44 -14.17 -17.47
N LEU A 133 20.20 -13.91 -18.53
CA LEU A 133 21.51 -13.26 -18.41
C LEU A 133 21.40 -11.87 -17.76
N LEU A 134 20.35 -11.11 -18.09
CA LEU A 134 20.11 -9.81 -17.45
C LEU A 134 19.90 -9.95 -15.94
N GLN A 135 19.04 -10.88 -15.51
CA GLN A 135 18.79 -11.13 -14.08
C GLN A 135 20.06 -11.62 -13.36
N ALA A 136 20.81 -12.53 -13.97
CA ALA A 136 22.05 -13.03 -13.41
C ALA A 136 23.10 -11.93 -13.24
N ALA A 137 23.24 -11.05 -14.23
CA ALA A 137 24.14 -9.90 -14.17
C ALA A 137 23.74 -8.88 -13.08
N LEU A 138 22.44 -8.59 -12.94
CA LEU A 138 21.91 -7.70 -11.91
C LEU A 138 22.17 -8.25 -10.49
N GLN A 139 22.05 -9.55 -10.29
CA GLN A 139 22.36 -10.19 -9.00
C GLN A 139 23.86 -10.34 -8.73
N ASN A 140 24.67 -10.16 -9.78
CA ASN A 140 26.12 -10.27 -9.76
C ASN A 140 26.61 -11.63 -9.21
N PHE A 141 27.93 -11.80 -9.09
CA PHE A 141 28.54 -13.08 -8.71
C PHE A 141 29.56 -12.90 -7.61
N ALA A 142 29.55 -13.82 -6.63
CA ALA A 142 30.58 -13.88 -5.60
C ALA A 142 31.95 -14.23 -6.19
N GLU A 143 33.03 -13.84 -5.50
CA GLU A 143 34.40 -14.07 -5.99
C GLU A 143 34.73 -15.56 -6.07
N ASN A 144 34.18 -16.33 -5.14
CA ASN A 144 34.35 -17.77 -5.03
C ASN A 144 33.24 -18.57 -5.72
N VAL A 145 32.51 -17.97 -6.67
CA VAL A 145 31.46 -18.70 -7.40
C VAL A 145 32.07 -19.87 -8.16
N THR A 146 31.40 -21.02 -8.12
CA THR A 146 31.77 -22.21 -8.89
C THR A 146 30.57 -22.71 -9.67
N PHE A 147 30.86 -23.29 -10.83
CA PHE A 147 29.85 -23.88 -11.70
C PHE A 147 30.22 -25.34 -11.94
N ASP A 148 29.22 -26.23 -11.89
CA ASP A 148 29.41 -27.61 -12.36
C ASP A 148 29.77 -27.59 -13.85
N ARG A 149 30.56 -28.57 -14.30
CA ARG A 149 30.98 -28.72 -15.71
C ARG A 149 29.82 -28.75 -16.72
N ASP A 150 28.64 -29.15 -16.28
CA ASP A 150 27.44 -29.25 -17.13
C ASP A 150 26.58 -27.97 -17.06
N SER A 151 27.00 -26.97 -16.29
CA SER A 151 26.40 -25.63 -16.30
C SER A 151 26.80 -24.89 -17.57
N ALA A 152 25.85 -24.16 -18.17
CA ALA A 152 26.08 -23.47 -19.43
C ALA A 152 25.14 -22.27 -19.62
N LEU A 153 25.49 -21.41 -20.59
CA LEU A 153 24.58 -20.41 -21.12
C LEU A 153 23.86 -21.00 -22.34
N ALA A 154 22.56 -20.81 -22.46
CA ALA A 154 21.80 -21.29 -23.63
C ALA A 154 20.62 -20.37 -23.95
N LEU A 155 20.17 -20.40 -25.20
CA LEU A 155 18.94 -19.74 -25.62
C LEU A 155 17.73 -20.49 -25.06
N GLU A 156 16.64 -19.76 -24.86
CA GLU A 156 15.34 -20.36 -24.54
C GLU A 156 14.93 -21.34 -25.67
N GLY A 157 14.63 -22.59 -25.30
CA GLY A 157 14.36 -23.69 -26.23
C GLY A 157 15.57 -24.55 -26.61
N ASP A 158 16.81 -24.11 -26.33
CA ASP A 158 18.05 -24.89 -26.56
C ASP A 158 18.45 -25.73 -25.33
N TRP A 159 17.57 -25.86 -24.34
CA TRP A 159 17.74 -26.74 -23.19
C TRP A 159 16.41 -27.40 -22.77
N GLN A 160 16.50 -28.60 -22.20
CA GLN A 160 15.35 -29.40 -21.76
C GLN A 160 15.69 -30.13 -20.46
N VAL A 161 14.69 -30.27 -19.60
CA VAL A 161 14.78 -31.00 -18.33
C VAL A 161 13.78 -32.13 -18.34
N ASN A 162 14.27 -33.33 -18.07
CA ASN A 162 13.42 -34.49 -17.84
C ASN A 162 13.54 -34.86 -16.36
N GLU A 163 12.43 -34.78 -15.64
CA GLU A 163 12.35 -35.21 -14.26
C GLU A 163 12.24 -36.73 -14.19
N GLY A 164 12.91 -37.32 -13.20
CA GLY A 164 12.86 -38.75 -12.94
C GLY A 164 13.19 -39.05 -11.48
N LEU A 165 13.10 -40.33 -11.15
CA LEU A 165 13.46 -40.84 -9.84
C LEU A 165 14.77 -41.60 -9.94
N VAL A 166 15.65 -41.39 -8.95
CA VAL A 166 16.86 -42.19 -8.75
C VAL A 166 16.75 -42.91 -7.42
N THR A 167 17.13 -44.18 -7.42
CA THR A 167 17.12 -44.99 -6.20
C THR A 167 18.39 -44.71 -5.40
N GLY A 168 18.22 -44.02 -4.27
CA GLY A 168 19.22 -43.85 -3.23
C GLY A 168 19.15 -44.95 -2.18
N LYS A 169 20.14 -45.01 -1.31
CA LYS A 169 20.16 -45.89 -0.15
C LYS A 169 20.25 -45.08 1.12
N THR A 170 19.24 -45.22 1.96
CA THR A 170 19.27 -44.71 3.32
C THR A 170 19.35 -45.87 4.29
N THR A 171 20.02 -45.67 5.42
CA THR A 171 19.94 -46.64 6.51
C THR A 171 18.66 -46.39 7.28
N LEU A 172 17.92 -47.45 7.63
CA LEU A 172 16.78 -47.38 8.56
C LEU A 172 17.27 -47.23 10.01
N GLY A 173 18.28 -46.37 10.17
CA GLY A 173 18.79 -45.93 11.43
C GLY A 173 19.59 -46.94 12.25
N ASP A 174 19.68 -48.20 11.88
CA ASP A 174 20.84 -49.02 12.22
C ASP A 174 21.95 -48.74 11.20
N SER A 175 23.23 -48.88 11.58
CA SER A 175 24.33 -48.56 10.63
C SER A 175 24.50 -49.62 9.53
N GLU A 176 23.60 -50.61 9.46
CA GLU A 176 23.76 -51.86 8.72
C GLU A 176 22.62 -52.17 7.74
N THR A 177 21.37 -51.74 7.98
CA THR A 177 20.24 -52.05 7.09
C THR A 177 19.99 -50.90 6.11
N ALA A 178 20.51 -51.05 4.90
CA ALA A 178 20.26 -50.12 3.80
C ALA A 178 18.92 -50.43 3.11
N VAL A 179 18.05 -49.42 3.01
CA VAL A 179 16.79 -49.47 2.28
C VAL A 179 16.82 -48.48 1.13
N ASP A 180 16.25 -48.92 0.02
CA ASP A 180 16.14 -48.13 -1.19
C ASP A 180 15.07 -47.04 -0.99
N ILE A 181 15.42 -45.80 -1.32
CA ILE A 181 14.51 -44.66 -1.34
C ILE A 181 14.52 -44.03 -2.72
N GLU A 182 13.34 -43.66 -3.21
CA GLU A 182 13.22 -42.94 -4.47
C GLU A 182 13.41 -41.45 -4.22
N LEU A 183 14.35 -40.84 -4.92
CA LEU A 183 14.67 -39.43 -4.80
C LEU A 183 14.44 -38.72 -6.14
N PRO A 184 13.83 -37.53 -6.13
CA PRO A 184 13.69 -36.73 -7.34
C PRO A 184 15.06 -36.31 -7.87
N SER A 185 15.30 -36.51 -9.16
CA SER A 185 16.51 -36.08 -9.86
C SER A 185 16.20 -35.73 -11.30
N GLU A 186 16.99 -34.83 -11.86
CA GLU A 186 16.76 -34.30 -13.19
C GLU A 186 17.82 -34.78 -14.19
N GLN A 187 17.40 -34.98 -15.44
CA GLN A 187 18.31 -35.11 -16.58
C GLN A 187 18.19 -33.85 -17.44
N ILE A 188 19.29 -33.11 -17.52
CA ILE A 188 19.33 -31.80 -18.18
C ILE A 188 20.13 -31.94 -19.47
N ARG A 189 19.52 -31.57 -20.59
CA ARG A 189 20.20 -31.49 -21.89
C ARG A 189 20.30 -30.03 -22.27
N ILE A 190 21.52 -29.56 -22.53
CA ILE A 190 21.79 -28.16 -22.89
C ILE A 190 22.60 -28.14 -24.17
N LYS A 191 22.22 -27.28 -25.11
CA LYS A 191 23.05 -26.88 -26.24
C LYS A 191 23.74 -25.56 -25.88
N PRO A 192 25.01 -25.60 -25.45
CA PRO A 192 25.68 -24.45 -24.84
C PRO A 192 26.07 -23.40 -25.90
N LEU A 193 26.05 -22.14 -25.48
CA LEU A 193 26.74 -21.05 -26.16
C LEU A 193 28.25 -21.16 -25.94
N ALA A 194 29.04 -20.50 -26.80
CA ALA A 194 30.49 -20.53 -26.72
C ALA A 194 31.06 -19.86 -25.45
N LEU A 195 30.33 -18.90 -24.87
CA LEU A 195 30.72 -18.20 -23.64
C LEU A 195 30.44 -19.09 -22.42
N SER A 196 31.46 -19.35 -21.61
CA SER A 196 31.28 -20.14 -20.38
C SER A 196 30.57 -19.34 -19.27
N PRO A 197 29.88 -20.02 -18.32
CA PRO A 197 29.32 -19.36 -17.15
C PRO A 197 30.34 -18.57 -16.33
N MET A 198 31.57 -19.08 -16.23
CA MET A 198 32.63 -18.43 -15.46
C MET A 198 33.12 -17.14 -16.12
N GLU A 199 33.32 -17.14 -17.45
CA GLU A 199 33.68 -15.94 -18.20
C GLU A 199 32.57 -14.88 -18.15
N PHE A 200 31.32 -15.31 -18.24
CA PHE A 200 30.16 -14.43 -18.05
C PHE A 200 30.13 -13.81 -16.66
N ALA A 201 30.34 -14.61 -15.60
CA ALA A 201 30.40 -14.11 -14.24
C ALA A 201 31.53 -13.10 -14.02
N ASN A 202 32.73 -13.36 -14.56
CA ASN A 202 33.84 -12.40 -14.53
C ASN A 202 33.48 -11.10 -15.26
N THR A 203 32.84 -11.20 -16.42
CA THR A 203 32.37 -10.04 -17.18
C THR A 203 31.38 -9.18 -16.38
N CYS A 204 30.46 -9.82 -15.66
CA CYS A 204 29.50 -9.14 -14.79
C CYS A 204 30.19 -8.45 -13.62
N ARG A 205 31.14 -9.12 -12.96
CA ARG A 205 31.94 -8.56 -11.87
C ARG A 205 32.75 -7.34 -12.31
N ASP A 206 33.39 -7.42 -13.48
CA ASP A 206 34.18 -6.32 -14.08
C ASP A 206 33.31 -5.16 -14.57
N LEU A 207 32.08 -5.45 -15.01
CA LEU A 207 31.13 -4.42 -15.39
C LEU A 207 30.57 -3.70 -14.16
N ASP A 208 30.32 -4.43 -13.07
CA ASP A 208 29.75 -3.93 -11.81
C ASP A 208 28.54 -3.01 -12.02
N ILE A 209 27.48 -3.58 -12.60
CA ILE A 209 26.23 -2.84 -12.90
C ILE A 209 25.64 -2.25 -11.62
N GLY A 210 25.71 -2.97 -10.49
CA GLY A 210 25.23 -2.50 -9.20
C GLY A 210 25.90 -1.21 -8.75
N GLN A 211 27.23 -1.17 -8.73
CA GLN A 211 27.95 0.06 -8.35
C GLN A 211 27.71 1.21 -9.34
N ARG A 212 27.64 0.91 -10.65
CA ARG A 212 27.33 1.91 -11.67
C ARG A 212 25.93 2.50 -11.51
N TYR A 213 24.95 1.67 -11.12
CA TYR A 213 23.59 2.15 -10.90
C TYR A 213 23.49 3.01 -9.64
N GLN A 214 24.23 2.68 -8.57
CA GLN A 214 24.36 3.57 -7.40
C GLN A 214 24.94 4.94 -7.81
N GLY A 215 26.00 4.95 -8.63
CA GLY A 215 26.55 6.19 -9.18
C GLY A 215 25.56 6.98 -10.04
N HIS A 216 24.74 6.30 -10.85
CA HIS A 216 23.66 6.94 -11.61
C HIS A 216 22.61 7.61 -10.72
N LEU A 217 22.26 6.99 -9.59
CA LEU A 217 21.37 7.60 -8.60
C LEU A 217 22.05 8.78 -7.88
N ASP A 218 23.34 8.68 -7.56
CA ASP A 218 24.11 9.78 -7.01
C ASP A 218 24.11 10.99 -7.95
N ASP A 219 24.41 10.78 -9.23
CA ASP A 219 24.46 11.84 -10.26
C ASP A 219 23.09 12.53 -10.45
N LEU A 220 22.00 11.81 -10.22
CA LEU A 220 20.63 12.34 -10.33
C LEU A 220 20.16 13.10 -9.10
N PHE A 221 20.52 12.68 -7.89
CA PHE A 221 20.04 13.29 -6.65
C PHE A 221 21.01 14.32 -6.04
N SER A 222 22.29 14.32 -6.45
CA SER A 222 23.29 15.30 -6.01
C SER A 222 23.13 16.74 -6.55
N PRO A 223 22.53 16.99 -7.74
CA PRO A 223 22.40 18.36 -8.24
C PRO A 223 21.65 19.28 -7.26
N PRO A 224 22.10 20.53 -7.07
CA PRO A 224 21.62 21.41 -6.00
C PRO A 224 20.16 21.84 -6.15
N LEU A 225 19.56 21.66 -7.33
CA LEU A 225 18.16 22.00 -7.61
C LEU A 225 17.19 20.88 -7.22
N VAL A 226 17.66 19.63 -7.09
CA VAL A 226 16.81 18.45 -6.84
C VAL A 226 16.31 18.45 -5.40
N ARG A 227 17.20 18.64 -4.42
CA ARG A 227 16.85 18.66 -3.00
C ARG A 227 15.78 19.71 -2.67
N PRO A 228 15.93 21.00 -3.05
CA PRO A 228 14.88 21.99 -2.81
C PRO A 228 13.55 21.64 -3.50
N ALA A 229 13.59 21.09 -4.71
CA ALA A 229 12.37 20.66 -5.40
C ALA A 229 11.67 19.51 -4.66
N ALA A 230 12.42 18.54 -4.14
CA ALA A 230 11.89 17.44 -3.34
C ALA A 230 11.30 17.92 -2.00
N ILE A 231 11.99 18.82 -1.31
CA ILE A 231 11.49 19.46 -0.07
C ILE A 231 10.15 20.16 -0.31
N HIS A 232 9.99 20.89 -1.42
CA HIS A 232 8.72 21.52 -1.76
C HIS A 232 7.60 20.49 -1.99
N VAL A 233 7.91 19.29 -2.48
CA VAL A 233 6.92 18.21 -2.60
C VAL A 233 6.49 17.71 -1.22
N HIS A 234 7.42 17.44 -0.30
CA HIS A 234 7.09 17.05 1.08
C HIS A 234 6.22 18.11 1.78
N GLN A 235 6.56 19.39 1.63
CA GLN A 235 5.77 20.50 2.16
C GLN A 235 4.37 20.57 1.55
N ALA A 236 4.27 20.46 0.22
CA ALA A 236 2.98 20.51 -0.47
C ALA A 236 2.08 19.31 -0.11
N ASN A 237 2.67 18.13 0.09
CA ASN A 237 1.95 16.94 0.56
C ASN A 237 1.43 17.12 1.98
N LEU A 238 2.24 17.60 2.92
CA LEU A 238 1.78 17.85 4.28
C LEU A 238 0.69 18.93 4.30
N ARG A 239 0.81 19.98 3.48
CA ARG A 239 -0.23 21.00 3.32
C ARG A 239 -1.54 20.42 2.79
N LEU A 240 -1.49 19.60 1.74
CA LEU A 240 -2.68 18.92 1.22
C LEU A 240 -3.31 18.01 2.27
N ALA A 241 -2.52 17.21 2.99
CA ALA A 241 -3.00 16.34 4.06
C ALA A 241 -3.65 17.14 5.20
N THR A 242 -3.09 18.31 5.54
CA THR A 242 -3.65 19.24 6.54
C THR A 242 -4.99 19.80 6.09
N ASP A 243 -5.10 20.26 4.85
CA ASP A 243 -6.34 20.82 4.31
C ASP A 243 -7.44 19.74 4.20
N LEU A 244 -7.08 18.53 3.77
CA LEU A 244 -8.00 17.39 3.72
C LEU A 244 -8.45 16.96 5.12
N ALA A 245 -7.54 16.87 6.09
CA ALA A 245 -7.89 16.54 7.47
C ALA A 245 -8.79 17.60 8.10
N ARG A 246 -8.54 18.89 7.83
CA ARG A 246 -9.42 19.98 8.25
C ARG A 246 -10.79 19.87 7.59
N LEU A 247 -10.84 19.66 6.28
CA LEU A 247 -12.09 19.53 5.52
C LEU A 247 -12.93 18.36 6.02
N ARG A 248 -12.29 17.24 6.38
CA ARG A 248 -12.94 16.04 6.95
C ARG A 248 -13.22 16.13 8.45
N ASN A 249 -12.98 17.28 9.09
CA ASN A 249 -13.13 17.48 10.54
C ASN A 249 -12.30 16.50 11.41
N ARG A 250 -11.14 16.07 10.91
CA ARG A 250 -10.22 15.15 11.59
C ARG A 250 -9.03 15.86 12.25
N LEU A 251 -8.98 17.18 12.12
CA LEU A 251 -7.94 18.02 12.70
C LEU A 251 -8.60 19.11 13.54
N THR A 252 -8.14 19.25 14.79
CA THR A 252 -8.64 20.30 15.69
C THR A 252 -8.12 21.67 15.25
N GLY A 253 -8.79 22.75 15.67
CA GLY A 253 -8.34 24.12 15.35
C GLY A 253 -6.91 24.39 15.81
N LYS A 254 -6.54 23.96 17.02
CA LYS A 254 -5.17 24.06 17.55
C LYS A 254 -4.17 23.24 16.75
N GLY A 255 -4.54 22.01 16.36
CA GLY A 255 -3.69 21.18 15.50
C GLY A 255 -3.47 21.82 14.13
N TRP A 256 -4.50 22.46 13.57
CA TRP A 256 -4.39 23.22 12.34
C TRP A 256 -3.49 24.45 12.48
N ASP A 257 -3.66 25.25 13.55
CA ASP A 257 -2.79 26.41 13.81
C ASP A 257 -1.31 26.02 13.97
N ALA A 258 -1.05 24.90 14.66
CA ALA A 258 0.30 24.36 14.81
C ALA A 258 0.92 23.97 13.46
N LEU A 259 0.17 23.25 12.61
CA LEU A 259 0.64 22.85 11.28
C LEU A 259 0.79 24.02 10.32
N GLN A 260 -0.09 25.04 10.37
CA GLN A 260 0.12 26.26 9.59
C GLN A 260 1.38 26.99 10.05
N GLY A 261 1.64 27.04 11.35
CA GLY A 261 2.90 27.56 11.89
C GLY A 261 4.13 26.82 11.36
N LEU A 262 4.07 25.49 11.23
CA LEU A 262 5.14 24.71 10.61
C LEU A 262 5.27 25.00 9.10
N LEU A 263 4.15 25.09 8.39
CA LEU A 263 4.11 25.20 6.91
C LEU A 263 4.40 26.61 6.38
N ASP A 264 3.92 27.67 7.06
CA ASP A 264 4.08 29.06 6.62
C ASP A 264 5.21 29.79 7.35
N ASP A 265 5.33 29.61 8.67
CA ASP A 265 6.30 30.34 9.50
C ASP A 265 7.59 29.53 9.75
N GLY A 266 7.64 28.26 9.34
CA GLY A 266 8.76 27.35 9.61
C GLY A 266 8.96 27.05 11.10
N LYS A 267 7.92 27.20 11.94
CA LYS A 267 8.01 26.93 13.39
C LYS A 267 8.39 25.47 13.61
N ALA A 268 9.41 25.25 14.42
CA ALA A 268 9.84 23.91 14.78
C ALA A 268 8.77 23.22 15.63
N LEU A 269 8.25 22.11 15.13
CA LEU A 269 7.48 21.14 15.90
C LEU A 269 8.36 19.93 16.17
N ALA A 270 8.15 19.26 17.31
CA ALA A 270 8.85 18.01 17.58
C ALA A 270 8.28 16.92 16.66
N CYS A 271 9.15 16.37 15.81
CA CYS A 271 8.80 15.30 14.88
C CYS A 271 9.60 14.04 15.22
N SER A 272 8.97 12.88 15.02
CA SER A 272 9.57 11.58 15.25
C SER A 272 9.15 10.61 14.15
N GLN A 273 9.99 9.63 13.81
CA GLN A 273 9.56 8.47 13.04
C GLN A 273 8.76 7.52 13.91
N LEU A 274 7.78 6.84 13.31
CA LEU A 274 7.06 5.75 13.93
C LEU A 274 7.88 4.46 13.86
N SER A 275 8.01 3.76 14.98
CA SER A 275 8.60 2.42 15.04
C SER A 275 7.58 1.45 15.64
N LEU A 276 7.39 0.30 15.00
CA LEU A 276 6.52 -0.78 15.47
C LEU A 276 7.31 -2.07 15.53
N PHE A 277 7.19 -2.83 16.62
CA PHE A 277 7.97 -4.06 16.84
C PHE A 277 9.49 -3.88 16.67
N GLY A 278 10.02 -2.69 17.00
CA GLY A 278 11.43 -2.35 16.78
C GLY A 278 11.84 -2.10 15.32
N ILE A 279 10.88 -2.09 14.39
CA ILE A 279 11.08 -1.73 12.98
C ILE A 279 10.73 -0.26 12.81
N THR A 280 11.72 0.56 12.47
CA THR A 280 11.50 1.99 12.14
C THR A 280 10.90 2.08 10.76
N LEU A 281 9.78 2.79 10.65
CA LEU A 281 9.02 2.93 9.42
C LEU A 281 9.49 4.15 8.63
N HIS A 282 9.61 3.99 7.31
CA HIS A 282 9.96 5.07 6.40
C HIS A 282 8.77 6.00 6.17
N GLU A 283 9.02 7.31 6.12
CA GLU A 283 8.03 8.38 5.89
C GLU A 283 6.86 8.50 6.90
N ALA A 284 6.58 7.46 7.69
CA ALA A 284 5.55 7.45 8.74
C ALA A 284 6.00 8.32 9.92
N THR A 285 5.44 9.53 9.98
CA THR A 285 5.90 10.59 10.87
C THR A 285 4.88 10.89 11.95
N LEU A 286 5.35 11.03 13.18
CA LEU A 286 4.61 11.58 14.31
C LEU A 286 4.98 13.04 14.48
N ILE A 287 3.97 13.91 14.53
CA ILE A 287 4.14 15.35 14.76
C ILE A 287 3.49 15.70 16.09
N ASP A 288 4.29 16.08 17.07
CA ASP A 288 3.79 16.58 18.34
C ASP A 288 3.43 18.06 18.22
N THR A 289 2.15 18.36 18.39
CA THR A 289 1.63 19.73 18.31
C THR A 289 1.74 20.47 19.64
N ALA A 290 2.20 19.79 20.71
CA ALA A 290 2.26 20.21 22.13
C ALA A 290 0.92 20.64 22.76
N THR A 291 -0.06 21.02 21.94
CA THR A 291 -1.30 21.71 22.35
C THR A 291 -2.56 20.98 21.90
N ALA A 292 -2.44 20.04 20.96
CA ALA A 292 -3.54 19.29 20.36
C ALA A 292 -3.26 17.78 20.26
N GLY A 293 -2.26 17.27 20.98
CA GLY A 293 -1.86 15.86 20.95
C GLY A 293 -0.87 15.53 19.83
N VAL A 294 -0.86 14.26 19.44
CA VAL A 294 0.06 13.68 18.44
C VAL A 294 -0.68 13.49 17.13
N LEU A 295 -0.07 13.95 16.04
CA LEU A 295 -0.57 13.71 14.69
C LEU A 295 0.24 12.59 14.05
N LEU A 296 -0.45 11.60 13.48
CA LEU A 296 0.15 10.61 12.60
C LEU A 296 0.03 11.08 11.16
N TYR A 297 1.17 11.22 10.49
CA TYR A 297 1.28 11.53 9.07
C TYR A 297 1.78 10.31 8.29
N LEU A 298 0.93 9.79 7.41
CA LEU A 298 1.18 8.66 6.51
C LEU A 298 0.98 9.13 5.06
N PRO A 299 2.03 9.59 4.36
CA PRO A 299 1.87 10.18 3.03
C PRO A 299 1.29 9.19 2.02
N GLY A 300 0.27 9.64 1.27
CA GLY A 300 -0.35 8.92 0.15
C GLY A 300 -1.42 7.90 0.52
N GLN A 301 -1.70 7.71 1.81
CA GLN A 301 -2.95 7.09 2.24
C GLN A 301 -4.12 8.06 2.02
N ALA A 302 -5.31 7.52 1.72
CA ALA A 302 -6.52 8.35 1.56
C ALA A 302 -6.74 9.27 2.78
N ASP A 303 -6.44 8.77 3.98
CA ASP A 303 -6.46 9.52 5.24
C ASP A 303 -5.03 9.76 5.76
N SER A 304 -4.26 10.54 4.98
CA SER A 304 -2.83 10.76 5.22
C SER A 304 -2.48 11.43 6.55
N LEU A 305 -3.41 12.12 7.21
CA LEU A 305 -3.15 12.82 8.47
C LEU A 305 -4.28 12.61 9.47
N ARG A 306 -3.94 12.09 10.65
CA ARG A 306 -4.90 11.74 11.71
C ARG A 306 -4.41 12.25 13.06
N ALA A 307 -5.31 12.86 13.83
CA ALA A 307 -5.02 13.39 15.16
C ALA A 307 -5.39 12.40 16.26
N PHE A 308 -4.54 12.32 17.28
CA PHE A 308 -4.73 11.46 18.45
C PHE A 308 -4.38 12.22 19.73
N ASP A 309 -5.11 11.94 20.80
CA ASP A 309 -4.88 12.59 22.10
C ASP A 309 -3.50 12.25 22.68
N ASN A 310 -3.03 11.01 22.47
CA ASN A 310 -1.75 10.51 22.95
C ASN A 310 -1.30 9.26 22.18
N LEU A 311 -0.08 8.79 22.44
CA LEU A 311 0.49 7.59 21.80
C LEU A 311 -0.31 6.30 22.09
N ALA A 312 -0.94 6.18 23.27
CA ALA A 312 -1.74 5.00 23.60
C ALA A 312 -3.05 4.94 22.78
N ALA A 313 -3.67 6.10 22.52
CA ALA A 313 -4.81 6.18 21.61
C ALA A 313 -4.42 5.83 20.17
N LEU A 314 -3.28 6.35 19.72
CA LEU A 314 -2.70 6.01 18.42
C LEU A 314 -2.44 4.50 18.28
N GLN A 315 -1.79 3.88 19.27
CA GLN A 315 -1.47 2.45 19.25
C GLN A 315 -2.72 1.58 19.13
N ARG A 316 -3.76 1.86 19.95
CA ARG A 316 -5.02 1.12 19.89
C ARG A 316 -5.69 1.23 18.52
N GLN A 317 -5.73 2.44 17.95
CA GLN A 317 -6.34 2.62 16.63
C GLN A 317 -5.53 1.94 15.53
N LEU A 318 -4.19 2.08 15.54
CA LEU A 318 -3.33 1.41 14.56
C LEU A 318 -3.47 -0.11 14.62
N HIS A 319 -3.61 -0.70 15.81
CA HIS A 319 -3.82 -2.14 15.94
C HIS A 319 -5.12 -2.57 15.25
N ILE A 320 -6.21 -1.83 15.43
CA ILE A 320 -7.49 -2.09 14.76
C ILE A 320 -7.37 -1.91 13.25
N ASP A 321 -6.75 -0.82 12.79
CA ASP A 321 -6.62 -0.51 11.37
C ASP A 321 -5.78 -1.57 10.65
N LEU A 322 -4.69 -2.05 11.27
CA LEU A 322 -3.80 -3.06 10.69
C LEU A 322 -4.46 -4.44 10.52
N GLN A 323 -5.61 -4.69 11.17
CA GLN A 323 -6.41 -5.88 10.91
C GLN A 323 -7.30 -5.72 9.66
N GLN A 324 -7.53 -4.50 9.20
CA GLN A 324 -8.31 -4.23 8.00
C GLN A 324 -7.44 -4.41 6.76
N ALA A 325 -7.80 -5.36 5.89
CA ALA A 325 -7.00 -5.71 4.72
C ALA A 325 -6.60 -4.50 3.84
N PRO A 326 -7.47 -3.53 3.53
CA PRO A 326 -7.09 -2.37 2.71
C PRO A 326 -6.05 -1.46 3.39
N PHE A 327 -6.18 -1.23 4.69
CA PHE A 327 -5.23 -0.40 5.42
C PHE A 327 -3.89 -1.11 5.61
N HIS A 328 -3.93 -2.41 5.96
CA HIS A 328 -2.74 -3.24 6.07
C HIS A 328 -1.91 -3.22 4.77
N GLN A 329 -2.54 -3.44 3.61
CA GLN A 329 -1.86 -3.43 2.32
C GLN A 329 -1.12 -2.11 2.07
N GLY A 330 -1.79 -0.96 2.22
CA GLY A 330 -1.14 0.35 2.03
C GLY A 330 -0.16 0.72 3.15
N PHE A 331 -0.25 0.09 4.33
CA PHE A 331 0.68 0.33 5.43
C PHE A 331 2.03 -0.36 5.19
N MET A 332 2.04 -1.48 4.47
CA MET A 332 3.28 -2.21 4.14
C MET A 332 4.27 -1.37 3.35
N ASP A 333 3.82 -0.34 2.62
CA ASP A 333 4.67 0.59 1.87
C ASP A 333 5.62 1.40 2.76
N TYR A 334 5.30 1.56 4.05
CA TYR A 334 6.17 2.24 5.03
C TYR A 334 7.17 1.30 5.69
N VAL A 335 6.96 -0.02 5.59
CA VAL A 335 7.84 -1.02 6.19
C VAL A 335 9.01 -1.31 5.23
N PRO A 336 10.27 -1.31 5.70
CA PRO A 336 11.42 -1.67 4.87
C PRO A 336 11.19 -3.03 4.20
N ARG A 337 11.44 -3.12 2.89
CA ARG A 337 11.03 -4.28 2.06
C ARG A 337 11.54 -5.62 2.59
N GLU A 338 12.79 -5.66 3.04
CA GLU A 338 13.43 -6.85 3.62
C GLU A 338 12.82 -7.28 4.97
N LEU A 339 12.12 -6.38 5.66
CA LEU A 339 11.48 -6.61 6.96
C LEU A 339 9.96 -6.80 6.86
N GLN A 340 9.36 -6.68 5.67
CA GLN A 340 7.91 -6.83 5.49
C GLN A 340 7.39 -8.20 5.94
N GLY A 341 8.11 -9.28 5.59
CA GLY A 341 7.75 -10.63 6.04
C GLY A 341 7.81 -10.80 7.55
N GLN A 342 8.84 -10.24 8.18
CA GLN A 342 8.98 -10.23 9.64
C GLN A 342 7.88 -9.41 10.31
N PHE A 343 7.56 -8.23 9.78
CA PHE A 343 6.48 -7.37 10.27
C PHE A 343 5.12 -8.09 10.19
N ALA A 344 4.79 -8.69 9.05
CA ALA A 344 3.53 -9.42 8.86
C ALA A 344 3.44 -10.64 9.78
N SER A 345 4.55 -11.36 10.00
CA SER A 345 4.61 -12.48 10.94
C SER A 345 4.36 -12.02 12.38
N ARG A 346 5.04 -10.94 12.83
CA ARG A 346 4.87 -10.38 14.18
C ARG A 346 3.46 -9.83 14.40
N LEU A 347 2.90 -9.15 13.41
CA LEU A 347 1.53 -8.64 13.48
C LEU A 347 0.51 -9.77 13.64
N ARG A 348 0.70 -10.90 12.95
CA ARG A 348 -0.18 -12.08 13.04
C ARG A 348 -0.07 -12.81 14.38
N GLN A 349 1.14 -12.88 14.93
CA GLN A 349 1.42 -13.54 16.21
C GLN A 349 0.96 -12.70 17.41
N ASN A 350 0.78 -11.39 17.22
CA ASN A 350 0.43 -10.47 18.29
C ASN A 350 -1.09 -10.40 18.55
N ALA A 351 -1.62 -11.42 19.24
CA ALA A 351 -3.03 -11.48 19.63
C ALA A 351 -3.41 -10.47 20.74
N GLU A 352 -2.44 -10.01 21.54
CA GLU A 352 -2.65 -9.09 22.67
C GLU A 352 -2.77 -7.62 22.23
N GLY A 353 -2.36 -7.31 21.00
CA GLY A 353 -2.50 -6.01 20.38
C GLY A 353 -1.50 -4.94 20.79
N ASP A 354 -0.42 -5.31 21.50
CA ASP A 354 0.69 -4.40 21.76
C ASP A 354 1.63 -4.32 20.55
N LEU A 355 1.56 -3.23 19.78
CA LEU A 355 2.44 -3.04 18.61
C LEU A 355 3.89 -2.68 18.98
N HIS A 356 4.23 -2.61 20.28
CA HIS A 356 5.48 -2.08 20.80
C HIS A 356 5.83 -0.74 20.14
N LEU A 357 4.84 0.17 20.13
CA LEU A 357 4.94 1.45 19.45
C LEU A 357 6.00 2.32 20.12
N ARG A 358 6.97 2.80 19.33
CA ARG A 358 8.00 3.76 19.77
C ARG A 358 8.08 4.95 18.82
N SER A 359 8.41 6.12 19.38
CA SER A 359 8.70 7.34 18.64
C SER A 359 10.20 7.60 18.57
N VAL A 360 10.79 7.55 17.37
CA VAL A 360 12.22 7.81 17.18
C VAL A 360 12.43 9.29 16.80
N PRO A 361 13.06 10.13 17.63
CA PRO A 361 13.08 11.57 17.42
C PRO A 361 13.87 11.99 16.17
N ILE A 362 13.27 12.85 15.35
CA ILE A 362 13.92 13.51 14.20
C ILE A 362 14.56 14.80 14.69
N ARG A 363 15.90 14.83 14.72
CA ARG A 363 16.68 15.99 15.21
C ARG A 363 16.97 17.03 14.12
N ALA A 364 16.97 16.63 12.86
CA ALA A 364 17.16 17.51 11.72
C ALA A 364 15.87 18.27 11.40
N ASN A 365 15.95 19.22 10.45
CA ASN A 365 14.73 19.77 9.85
C ASN A 365 13.90 18.63 9.24
N LEU A 366 12.57 18.63 9.48
CA LEU A 366 11.68 17.56 9.04
C LEU A 366 11.81 17.27 7.54
N TYR A 367 11.83 18.29 6.70
CA TYR A 367 11.80 18.08 5.25
C TYR A 367 13.16 17.65 4.69
N ASP A 368 14.26 18.13 5.28
CA ASP A 368 15.59 17.62 4.95
C ASP A 368 15.71 16.15 5.34
N PHE A 369 15.25 15.80 6.54
CA PHE A 369 15.22 14.43 7.02
C PHE A 369 14.40 13.51 6.10
N LEU A 370 13.17 13.92 5.74
CA LEU A 370 12.32 13.13 4.86
C LEU A 370 12.96 12.91 3.49
N HIS A 371 13.63 13.93 2.94
CA HIS A 371 14.34 13.78 1.68
C HIS A 371 15.55 12.84 1.80
N ASP A 372 16.35 12.96 2.86
CA ASP A 372 17.51 12.11 3.07
C ASP A 372 17.11 10.65 3.33
N ASP A 373 16.08 10.40 4.16
CA ASP A 373 15.50 9.07 4.40
C ASP A 373 14.98 8.46 3.10
N HIS A 374 14.28 9.25 2.28
CA HIS A 374 13.76 8.83 0.99
C HIS A 374 14.87 8.40 0.02
N VAL A 375 15.91 9.23 -0.15
CA VAL A 375 17.05 8.92 -1.03
C VAL A 375 17.84 7.72 -0.51
N ALA A 376 18.03 7.62 0.81
CA ALA A 376 18.71 6.48 1.43
C ALA A 376 17.94 5.17 1.20
N ARG A 377 16.63 5.18 1.43
CA ARG A 377 15.73 4.04 1.16
C ARG A 377 15.80 3.62 -0.30
N LEU A 378 15.70 4.58 -1.22
CA LEU A 378 15.78 4.34 -2.65
C LEU A 378 17.09 3.65 -3.07
N LYS A 379 18.22 4.14 -2.55
CA LYS A 379 19.53 3.54 -2.84
C LYS A 379 19.65 2.15 -2.23
N HIS A 380 19.19 1.97 -0.99
CA HIS A 380 19.21 0.68 -0.28
C HIS A 380 18.40 -0.39 -1.02
N GLU A 381 17.16 -0.07 -1.40
CA GLU A 381 16.33 -1.00 -2.15
C GLU A 381 16.90 -1.27 -3.56
N ALA A 382 17.52 -0.28 -4.21
CA ALA A 382 18.23 -0.49 -5.48
C ALA A 382 19.39 -1.49 -5.35
N LEU A 383 20.07 -1.59 -4.20
CA LEU A 383 21.11 -2.61 -3.96
C LEU A 383 20.57 -4.03 -3.94
N GLN A 384 19.29 -4.23 -3.63
CA GLN A 384 18.64 -5.54 -3.67
C GLN A 384 18.34 -5.97 -5.12
N LEU A 385 18.21 -4.99 -6.01
CA LEU A 385 17.89 -5.18 -7.42
C LEU A 385 19.16 -5.31 -8.28
N ALA A 386 20.10 -4.38 -8.18
CA ALA A 386 21.42 -4.45 -8.80
C ALA A 386 22.51 -4.47 -7.73
N VAL A 387 23.09 -5.64 -7.51
CA VAL A 387 24.05 -5.90 -6.45
C VAL A 387 25.46 -5.48 -6.89
N PRO A 388 26.13 -4.56 -6.18
CA PRO A 388 27.53 -4.22 -6.46
C PRO A 388 28.46 -5.42 -6.28
N THR A 389 29.54 -5.48 -7.05
CA THR A 389 30.49 -6.61 -7.00
C THR A 389 31.07 -6.82 -5.59
N ALA A 390 31.29 -5.72 -4.85
CA ALA A 390 31.77 -5.76 -3.46
C ALA A 390 30.76 -6.36 -2.45
N LEU A 391 29.46 -6.34 -2.77
CA LEU A 391 28.38 -6.88 -1.93
C LEU A 391 27.87 -8.24 -2.43
N ALA A 392 28.44 -8.76 -3.52
CA ALA A 392 28.09 -10.05 -4.09
C ALA A 392 28.66 -11.18 -3.21
N ASN A 393 27.81 -11.74 -2.34
CA ASN A 393 28.09 -12.89 -1.49
C ASN A 393 27.07 -14.00 -1.75
N GLU A 394 27.51 -15.25 -1.87
CA GLU A 394 26.67 -16.43 -2.05
C GLU A 394 25.60 -16.60 -0.95
N HIS A 395 25.95 -16.32 0.32
CA HIS A 395 24.98 -16.43 1.41
C HIS A 395 23.87 -15.38 1.31
N ALA A 396 24.26 -14.13 1.03
CA ALA A 396 23.31 -13.04 0.79
C ALA A 396 22.48 -13.27 -0.49
N ARG A 397 23.06 -13.91 -1.52
CA ARG A 397 22.35 -14.30 -2.75
C ARG A 397 21.26 -15.33 -2.47
N LYS A 398 21.51 -16.34 -1.63
CA LYS A 398 20.51 -17.33 -1.23
C LYS A 398 19.35 -16.72 -0.44
N ALA A 399 19.63 -15.80 0.49
CA ALA A 399 18.60 -15.06 1.22
C ALA A 399 17.71 -14.22 0.28
N ARG A 400 18.34 -13.53 -0.68
CA ARG A 400 17.60 -12.79 -1.73
C ARG A 400 16.79 -13.74 -2.62
N LYS A 401 17.32 -14.91 -2.98
CA LYS A 401 16.65 -15.89 -3.86
C LYS A 401 15.21 -16.19 -3.42
N LEU A 402 14.96 -16.45 -2.13
CA LEU A 402 13.61 -16.70 -1.59
C LEU A 402 12.68 -15.48 -1.72
N LEU A 403 13.24 -14.28 -1.56
CA LEU A 403 12.54 -12.99 -1.76
C LEU A 403 12.12 -12.78 -3.23
N TRP A 404 12.92 -13.29 -4.18
CA TRP A 404 12.62 -13.25 -5.62
C TRP A 404 11.71 -14.40 -6.07
N GLU A 405 11.86 -15.60 -5.52
CA GLU A 405 11.04 -16.77 -5.85
C GLU A 405 9.58 -16.60 -5.41
N ASN A 406 9.35 -16.07 -4.21
CA ASN A 406 8.00 -15.75 -3.72
C ASN A 406 7.37 -14.55 -4.43
N ALA A 407 8.17 -13.70 -5.07
CA ALA A 407 7.70 -12.51 -5.79
C ALA A 407 7.59 -12.71 -7.31
N GLY A 408 8.02 -13.86 -7.85
CA GLY A 408 7.86 -14.24 -9.26
C GLY A 408 8.49 -13.28 -10.30
N LEU A 409 8.02 -13.39 -11.55
CA LEU A 409 8.32 -12.47 -12.65
C LEU A 409 7.93 -11.01 -12.32
N ASP A 410 6.96 -10.84 -11.43
CA ASP A 410 6.45 -9.53 -11.00
C ASP A 410 7.55 -8.69 -10.35
N MET A 411 8.50 -9.28 -9.61
CA MET A 411 9.60 -8.54 -8.97
C MET A 411 10.62 -7.97 -9.97
N LEU A 412 10.89 -8.66 -11.09
CA LEU A 412 11.72 -8.15 -12.20
C LEU A 412 11.00 -7.07 -13.00
N MET A 413 9.68 -7.19 -13.13
CA MET A 413 8.85 -6.14 -13.73
C MET A 413 8.70 -4.92 -12.81
N ILE A 414 8.64 -5.13 -11.50
CA ILE A 414 8.68 -4.09 -10.46
C ILE A 414 10.06 -3.39 -10.48
N ALA A 415 11.16 -4.13 -10.62
CA ALA A 415 12.50 -3.58 -10.79
C ALA A 415 12.66 -2.73 -12.07
N GLY A 416 11.94 -3.13 -13.13
CA GLY A 416 11.85 -2.43 -14.40
C GLY A 416 11.01 -1.16 -14.35
N MET A 417 10.30 -0.90 -13.25
CA MET A 417 9.42 0.24 -13.18
C MET A 417 9.79 1.20 -12.05
N PHE A 418 9.96 0.73 -10.82
CA PHE A 418 10.17 1.61 -9.68
C PHE A 418 10.85 0.81 -8.58
N VAL A 419 11.93 1.32 -7.99
CA VAL A 419 12.30 0.90 -6.64
C VAL A 419 11.05 1.16 -5.79
N PRO A 420 10.41 0.17 -5.14
CA PRO A 420 9.20 0.41 -4.33
C PRO A 420 9.37 1.55 -3.31
N ALA A 421 10.61 1.84 -2.90
CA ALA A 421 11.07 3.00 -2.15
C ALA A 421 10.75 4.39 -2.73
N LEU A 422 10.31 4.48 -3.98
CA LEU A 422 9.94 5.75 -4.59
C LEU A 422 8.73 6.40 -3.88
N GLY A 423 8.08 5.68 -2.95
CA GLY A 423 7.06 6.23 -2.07
C GLY A 423 5.89 6.80 -2.86
N THR A 424 4.94 7.42 -2.17
CA THR A 424 3.79 8.03 -2.85
C THR A 424 4.16 9.29 -3.63
N ILE A 425 5.33 9.86 -3.32
CA ILE A 425 5.86 11.07 -3.96
C ILE A 425 6.28 10.82 -5.40
N MET A 426 7.10 9.80 -5.65
CA MET A 426 7.72 9.65 -6.97
C MET A 426 6.82 8.93 -7.98
N THR A 427 5.82 8.18 -7.54
CA THR A 427 4.78 7.63 -8.42
C THR A 427 4.10 8.73 -9.24
N ALA A 428 3.69 9.82 -8.57
CA ALA A 428 3.12 10.98 -9.24
C ALA A 428 4.14 11.71 -10.12
N VAL A 429 5.40 11.82 -9.67
CA VAL A 429 6.49 12.45 -10.44
C VAL A 429 6.65 11.76 -11.79
N VAL A 430 6.67 10.42 -11.84
CA VAL A 430 6.83 9.70 -13.12
C VAL A 430 5.56 9.72 -13.96
N ALA A 431 4.38 9.65 -13.35
CA ALA A 431 3.14 9.89 -14.09
C ALA A 431 3.15 11.26 -14.80
N TYR A 432 3.67 12.30 -14.14
CA TYR A 432 3.88 13.60 -14.78
C TYR A 432 5.02 13.65 -15.78
N GLN A 433 6.08 12.84 -15.65
CA GLN A 433 7.11 12.69 -16.68
C GLN A 433 6.52 12.13 -17.98
N LEU A 434 5.69 11.09 -17.88
CA LEU A 434 4.99 10.49 -19.04
C LEU A 434 4.06 11.52 -19.72
N LEU A 435 3.31 12.29 -18.93
CA LEU A 435 2.48 13.38 -19.47
C LEU A 435 3.34 14.48 -20.12
N ASP A 436 4.46 14.86 -19.51
CA ASP A 436 5.42 15.84 -20.05
C ASP A 436 6.09 15.36 -21.37
N GLU A 437 6.25 14.05 -21.57
CA GLU A 437 6.81 13.46 -22.80
C GLU A 437 5.82 13.46 -23.96
N ALA A 438 4.55 13.18 -23.66
CA ALA A 438 3.50 13.02 -24.66
C ALA A 438 2.75 14.31 -25.00
N TYR A 439 2.51 15.18 -24.02
CA TYR A 439 1.62 16.33 -24.16
C TYR A 439 2.33 17.66 -23.88
N GLN A 440 1.99 18.68 -24.66
CA GLN A 440 2.45 20.05 -24.49
C GLN A 440 1.31 20.90 -23.89
N GLY A 441 1.57 21.62 -22.80
CA GLY A 441 0.60 22.55 -22.22
C GLY A 441 -0.57 21.90 -21.45
N TYR A 442 -0.50 20.60 -21.14
CA TYR A 442 -1.52 19.88 -20.37
C TYR A 442 -1.76 20.44 -18.95
N GLU A 443 -0.84 21.28 -18.52
CA GLU A 443 -0.81 22.00 -17.24
C GLU A 443 -2.02 22.93 -17.08
N ALA A 444 -2.48 23.51 -18.20
CA ALA A 444 -3.64 24.38 -18.24
C ALA A 444 -4.96 23.58 -18.34
N TRP A 445 -4.88 22.25 -18.42
CA TRP A 445 -6.07 21.40 -18.55
C TRP A 445 -6.71 21.15 -17.18
N VAL A 446 -8.03 21.02 -17.18
CA VAL A 446 -8.77 20.61 -15.98
C VAL A 446 -8.36 19.19 -15.57
N VAL A 447 -8.64 18.80 -14.32
CA VAL A 447 -8.19 17.51 -13.79
C VAL A 447 -8.70 16.34 -14.62
N GLY A 448 -9.98 16.37 -15.04
CA GLY A 448 -10.57 15.32 -15.88
C GLY A 448 -9.90 15.15 -17.24
N ASP A 449 -9.52 16.25 -17.91
CA ASP A 449 -8.79 16.19 -19.18
C ASP A 449 -7.41 15.53 -19.01
N ARG A 450 -6.73 15.78 -17.88
CA ARG A 450 -5.41 15.19 -17.60
C ARG A 450 -5.50 13.70 -17.29
N GLU A 451 -6.53 13.32 -16.55
CA GLU A 451 -6.84 11.91 -16.28
C GLU A 451 -7.14 11.16 -17.58
N GLN A 452 -7.99 11.72 -18.43
CA GLN A 452 -8.30 11.15 -19.73
C GLN A 452 -7.04 11.02 -20.60
N ALA A 453 -6.17 12.04 -20.61
CA ALA A 453 -4.90 11.99 -21.32
C ALA A 453 -3.95 10.89 -20.81
N PHE A 454 -3.94 10.66 -19.49
CA PHE A 454 -3.18 9.56 -18.89
C PHE A 454 -3.78 8.20 -19.24
N ASP A 455 -5.10 8.07 -19.25
CA ASP A 455 -5.80 6.84 -19.64
C ASP A 455 -5.53 6.45 -21.10
N HIS A 456 -5.43 7.44 -21.99
CA HIS A 456 -5.00 7.17 -23.37
C HIS A 456 -3.56 6.67 -23.44
N LEU A 457 -2.64 7.22 -22.64
CA LEU A 457 -1.26 6.73 -22.55
C LEU A 457 -1.22 5.28 -22.05
N LYS A 458 -1.95 4.99 -20.96
CA LYS A 458 -2.10 3.65 -20.39
C LYS A 458 -2.64 2.66 -21.42
N ALA A 459 -3.68 3.04 -22.16
CA ALA A 459 -4.28 2.18 -23.18
C ALA A 459 -3.30 1.86 -24.33
N VAL A 460 -2.55 2.86 -24.81
CA VAL A 460 -1.51 2.65 -25.83
C VAL A 460 -0.39 1.74 -25.31
N ALA A 461 0.06 1.94 -24.06
CA ALA A 461 1.09 1.11 -23.46
C ALA A 461 0.66 -0.35 -23.28
N LEU A 462 -0.57 -0.60 -22.81
CA LEU A 462 -1.10 -1.95 -22.65
C LEU A 462 -1.28 -2.67 -23.99
N ASN A 463 -1.63 -1.94 -25.07
CA ASN A 463 -1.62 -2.49 -26.43
C ASN A 463 -0.21 -2.93 -26.86
N LEU A 464 0.82 -2.12 -26.55
CA LEU A 464 2.22 -2.47 -26.85
C LEU A 464 2.71 -3.70 -26.06
N ALA A 465 2.28 -3.86 -24.80
CA ALA A 465 2.67 -4.99 -23.96
C ALA A 465 2.19 -6.35 -24.53
N VAL A 466 0.99 -6.38 -25.10
CA VAL A 466 0.45 -7.59 -25.77
C VAL A 466 1.27 -7.94 -27.02
N ILE A 467 1.71 -6.94 -27.79
CA ILE A 467 2.59 -7.14 -28.94
C ILE A 467 3.99 -7.59 -28.50
N GLY A 468 4.43 -7.18 -27.30
CA GLY A 468 5.74 -7.51 -26.70
C GLY A 468 5.84 -8.89 -26.05
N GLY A 469 4.81 -9.75 -26.14
CA GLY A 469 4.84 -11.12 -25.61
C GLY A 469 4.20 -11.31 -24.23
N LEU A 470 3.53 -10.28 -23.67
CA LEU A 470 2.77 -10.42 -22.42
C LEU A 470 1.37 -10.99 -22.72
N HIS A 471 1.13 -12.27 -22.39
CA HIS A 471 -0.18 -12.91 -22.54
C HIS A 471 -1.14 -12.49 -21.40
N LEU A 472 -1.74 -11.30 -21.49
CA LEU A 472 -2.74 -10.85 -20.52
C LEU A 472 -4.03 -11.68 -20.64
N THR A 473 -4.32 -12.55 -19.67
CA THR A 473 -5.59 -13.27 -19.54
C THR A 473 -6.68 -12.35 -19.00
N GLY A 474 -7.19 -11.43 -19.83
CA GLY A 474 -8.25 -10.52 -19.42
C GLY A 474 -8.81 -9.70 -20.56
N LYS A 475 -10.14 -9.75 -20.74
CA LYS A 475 -10.90 -8.96 -21.72
C LYS A 475 -10.69 -7.45 -21.52
N ALA A 476 -9.73 -6.82 -22.20
CA ALA A 476 -9.77 -5.37 -22.44
C ALA A 476 -8.67 -4.92 -23.40
N LEU A 477 -8.85 -5.05 -24.72
CA LEU A 477 -8.16 -4.19 -25.69
C LEU A 477 -9.07 -3.91 -26.88
N SER A 478 -10.14 -3.17 -26.63
CA SER A 478 -10.84 -2.36 -27.64
C SER A 478 -11.92 -1.55 -26.93
N ARG A 479 -11.69 -0.23 -26.84
CA ARG A 479 -12.65 0.89 -26.75
C ARG A 479 -12.04 2.08 -26.00
N LEU A 480 -11.03 2.69 -26.59
CA LEU A 480 -10.88 4.15 -26.51
C LEU A 480 -10.72 4.66 -27.94
N ALA A 481 -11.76 4.42 -28.75
CA ALA A 481 -11.98 5.19 -29.97
C ALA A 481 -12.31 6.62 -29.54
N THR A 482 -11.61 7.60 -30.13
CA THR A 482 -11.81 9.05 -30.07
C THR A 482 -12.63 9.59 -28.89
N SER A 483 -11.93 10.00 -27.83
CA SER A 483 -12.54 10.95 -26.87
C SER A 483 -12.55 12.36 -27.48
N PRO A 484 -13.49 13.25 -27.08
CA PRO A 484 -13.50 14.65 -27.52
C PRO A 484 -12.17 15.37 -27.28
N LEU A 485 -11.43 15.00 -26.23
CA LEU A 485 -10.09 15.49 -25.99
C LEU A 485 -9.12 15.05 -27.09
N MET A 486 -9.11 13.76 -27.47
CA MET A 486 -8.19 13.24 -28.50
C MET A 486 -8.48 13.82 -29.89
N GLU A 487 -9.72 14.14 -30.21
CA GLU A 487 -10.07 14.82 -31.46
C GLU A 487 -9.63 16.29 -31.48
N ALA A 488 -9.47 16.91 -30.30
CA ALA A 488 -9.05 18.29 -30.15
C ALA A 488 -7.52 18.48 -30.02
N LEU A 489 -6.74 17.41 -30.13
CA LEU A 489 -5.28 17.46 -30.04
C LEU A 489 -4.63 17.51 -31.43
N ASP A 490 -3.68 18.42 -31.57
CA ASP A 490 -2.85 18.55 -32.76
C ASP A 490 -1.41 18.13 -32.46
N PRO A 491 -0.73 17.43 -33.39
CA PRO A 491 0.69 17.15 -33.27
C PRO A 491 1.51 18.41 -33.51
N VAL A 492 2.44 18.70 -32.59
CA VAL A 492 3.38 19.82 -32.66
C VAL A 492 4.81 19.30 -32.55
N THR A 493 5.67 19.74 -33.48
CA THR A 493 7.11 19.47 -33.42
C THR A 493 7.80 20.56 -32.61
N LEU A 494 8.50 20.17 -31.55
CA LEU A 494 9.29 21.08 -30.71
C LEU A 494 10.66 21.40 -31.35
N ALA A 495 11.35 22.40 -30.79
CA ALA A 495 12.66 22.85 -31.27
C ALA A 495 13.76 21.77 -31.23
N ASP A 496 13.59 20.75 -30.38
CA ASP A 496 14.45 19.56 -30.29
C ASP A 496 14.12 18.48 -31.34
N GLY A 497 13.21 18.77 -32.28
CA GLY A 497 12.77 17.86 -33.34
C GLY A 497 11.72 16.84 -32.88
N SER A 498 11.26 16.92 -31.64
CA SER A 498 10.44 15.90 -31.03
C SER A 498 8.93 16.24 -31.14
N GLN A 499 8.07 15.27 -31.48
CA GLN A 499 6.62 15.50 -31.68
C GLN A 499 5.80 15.30 -30.39
N ARG A 500 4.96 16.25 -30.00
CA ARG A 500 4.04 16.14 -28.85
C ARG A 500 2.63 16.52 -29.25
N LEU A 501 1.66 16.14 -28.44
CA LEU A 501 0.26 16.51 -28.65
C LEU A 501 -0.08 17.80 -27.89
N TRP A 502 -0.70 18.75 -28.56
CA TRP A 502 -1.07 20.05 -28.02
C TRP A 502 -2.54 20.34 -28.29
N ARG A 503 -3.22 21.00 -27.36
CA ARG A 503 -4.59 21.48 -27.57
C ARG A 503 -4.57 22.95 -27.99
N PRO A 504 -5.09 23.32 -29.17
CA PRO A 504 -5.26 24.72 -29.54
C PRO A 504 -6.17 25.46 -28.57
N ALA A 505 -5.79 26.69 -28.19
CA ALA A 505 -6.74 27.58 -27.54
C ALA A 505 -7.91 27.81 -28.52
N PRO A 506 -9.18 27.80 -28.06
CA PRO A 506 -10.30 28.07 -28.96
C PRO A 506 -10.10 29.46 -29.58
N SER A 507 -9.91 29.51 -30.89
CA SER A 507 -9.81 30.76 -31.64
C SER A 507 -11.04 31.62 -31.39
N PRO A 508 -10.92 32.88 -30.92
CA PRO A 508 -12.07 33.78 -30.88
C PRO A 508 -12.35 34.21 -32.32
N GLY A 509 -13.29 33.55 -32.99
CA GLY A 509 -13.42 33.70 -34.44
C GLY A 509 -14.71 33.19 -35.08
N SER A 510 -15.86 33.70 -34.64
CA SER A 510 -17.01 33.93 -35.54
C SER A 510 -17.96 34.99 -35.00
N SER A 511 -17.44 36.19 -34.76
CA SER A 511 -18.21 37.41 -35.05
C SER A 511 -17.25 38.56 -35.37
N ASN A 512 -17.39 39.06 -36.58
CA ASN A 512 -16.78 40.28 -37.03
C ASN A 512 -17.37 41.44 -36.21
N THR A 513 -16.58 42.11 -35.36
CA THR A 513 -16.35 43.57 -35.35
C THR A 513 -15.76 44.08 -34.02
N ALA A 514 -14.83 45.03 -34.17
CA ALA A 514 -14.38 46.06 -33.22
C ALA A 514 -13.16 45.78 -32.30
N ARG A 515 -12.32 46.82 -32.23
CA ARG A 515 -10.89 46.89 -31.83
C ARG A 515 -10.59 46.74 -30.32
N PRO A 516 -9.33 46.40 -29.97
CA PRO A 516 -8.83 46.24 -28.59
C PRO A 516 -8.48 47.60 -27.94
N ALA A 517 -9.51 48.36 -27.55
CA ALA A 517 -9.37 49.49 -26.63
C ALA A 517 -10.38 49.40 -25.47
N ALA A 518 -11.58 48.87 -25.73
CA ALA A 518 -12.63 48.71 -24.70
C ALA A 518 -12.31 47.64 -23.64
N LEU A 519 -11.42 46.68 -23.94
CA LEU A 519 -11.09 45.58 -23.01
C LEU A 519 -10.26 46.04 -21.80
N ARG A 520 -9.54 47.17 -21.90
CA ARG A 520 -8.80 47.75 -20.76
C ARG A 520 -9.74 48.48 -19.81
N ASP A 521 -10.69 49.25 -20.34
CA ASP A 521 -11.66 49.98 -19.51
C ASP A 521 -12.71 49.04 -18.87
N MET A 522 -13.06 47.92 -19.54
CA MET A 522 -13.94 46.88 -18.97
C MET A 522 -13.28 46.05 -17.86
N LEU A 523 -11.96 45.90 -17.86
CA LEU A 523 -11.23 45.18 -16.81
C LEU A 523 -11.05 46.01 -15.53
N GLU A 524 -11.25 47.33 -15.58
CA GLU A 524 -11.21 48.20 -14.39
C GLU A 524 -12.59 48.36 -13.71
N GLN A 525 -13.69 47.89 -14.33
CA GLN A 525 -15.06 48.06 -13.80
C GLN A 525 -15.81 46.76 -13.47
N GLN A 526 -15.18 45.58 -13.49
CA GLN A 526 -15.85 44.38 -13.00
C GLN A 526 -15.92 44.36 -11.47
N HIS A 527 -17.05 44.85 -10.96
CA HIS A 527 -17.53 44.61 -9.61
C HIS A 527 -17.58 43.09 -9.38
N ILE A 528 -16.70 42.58 -8.52
CA ILE A 528 -16.66 41.17 -8.12
C ILE A 528 -17.91 40.92 -7.25
N PRO A 529 -18.88 40.07 -7.68
CA PRO A 529 -20.03 39.76 -6.83
C PRO A 529 -19.55 39.05 -5.56
N THR A 530 -20.12 39.45 -4.43
CA THR A 530 -19.68 38.95 -3.12
C THR A 530 -20.07 37.49 -2.90
N ARG A 531 -19.23 36.75 -2.18
CA ARG A 531 -19.38 35.32 -1.83
C ARG A 531 -20.77 34.92 -1.31
N SER A 532 -21.51 35.85 -0.71
CA SER A 532 -22.88 35.65 -0.21
C SER A 532 -23.93 35.53 -1.31
N GLU A 533 -23.76 36.24 -2.44
CA GLU A 533 -24.73 36.26 -3.54
C GLU A 533 -24.71 34.92 -4.30
N ASN A 534 -23.54 34.30 -4.44
CA ASN A 534 -23.41 32.99 -5.10
C ASN A 534 -24.01 31.83 -4.29
N ALA A 535 -23.97 31.87 -2.96
CA ALA A 535 -24.55 30.82 -2.10
C ALA A 535 -26.08 30.89 -2.09
N GLN A 536 -26.63 32.11 -2.09
CA GLN A 536 -28.07 32.34 -2.22
C GLN A 536 -28.59 31.91 -3.60
N GLN A 537 -27.86 32.26 -4.67
CA GLN A 537 -28.18 31.86 -6.04
C GLN A 537 -28.19 30.32 -6.18
N ALA A 538 -27.15 29.64 -5.69
CA ALA A 538 -27.04 28.18 -5.75
C ALA A 538 -28.09 27.44 -4.90
N ALA A 539 -28.47 27.97 -3.74
CA ALA A 539 -29.53 27.38 -2.91
C ALA A 539 -30.92 27.50 -3.57
N LEU A 540 -31.18 28.60 -4.27
CA LEU A 540 -32.40 28.81 -5.07
C LEU A 540 -32.43 27.92 -6.32
N GLU A 541 -31.29 27.74 -6.99
CA GLU A 541 -31.17 26.84 -8.14
C GLU A 541 -31.40 25.37 -7.72
N ASN A 542 -30.82 24.95 -6.59
CA ASN A 542 -30.96 23.57 -6.08
C ASN A 542 -32.34 23.28 -5.46
N LEU A 543 -33.12 24.30 -5.10
CA LEU A 543 -34.52 24.13 -4.67
C LEU A 543 -35.36 23.44 -5.75
N HIS A 544 -35.15 23.78 -7.03
CA HIS A 544 -35.95 23.25 -8.15
C HIS A 544 -35.42 21.94 -8.75
N ILE A 545 -34.24 21.47 -8.30
CA ILE A 545 -33.64 20.21 -8.76
C ILE A 545 -33.42 19.30 -7.54
N PRO A 546 -34.42 18.48 -7.14
CA PRO A 546 -34.36 17.66 -5.93
C PRO A 546 -33.11 16.77 -5.79
N LYS A 547 -32.60 16.24 -6.92
CA LYS A 547 -31.37 15.41 -6.94
C LYS A 547 -30.09 16.17 -6.57
N LEU A 548 -30.12 17.50 -6.56
CA LEU A 548 -29.01 18.38 -6.21
C LEU A 548 -29.21 19.05 -4.84
N ALA A 549 -30.20 18.58 -4.05
CA ALA A 549 -30.45 19.09 -2.72
C ALA A 549 -29.19 18.95 -1.83
N ASN A 550 -28.80 20.04 -1.19
CA ASN A 550 -27.69 20.11 -0.24
C ASN A 550 -28.15 20.81 1.05
N VAL A 551 -27.25 20.92 2.03
CA VAL A 551 -27.56 21.50 3.35
C VAL A 551 -28.11 22.92 3.27
N HIS A 552 -27.72 23.72 2.27
CA HIS A 552 -28.22 25.09 2.09
C HIS A 552 -29.64 25.12 1.53
N SER A 553 -29.96 24.29 0.54
CA SER A 553 -31.34 24.15 0.04
C SER A 553 -32.23 23.47 1.09
N GLU A 554 -31.72 22.50 1.85
CA GLU A 554 -32.46 21.85 2.95
C GLU A 554 -32.80 22.83 4.08
N ARG A 555 -31.84 23.64 4.51
CA ARG A 555 -32.07 24.70 5.50
C ARG A 555 -33.04 25.75 4.99
N LEU A 556 -32.88 26.16 3.73
CA LEU A 556 -33.83 27.08 3.11
C LEU A 556 -35.26 26.51 3.12
N ILE A 557 -35.43 25.25 2.71
CA ILE A 557 -36.73 24.56 2.70
C ILE A 557 -37.30 24.51 4.12
N VAL A 558 -36.55 23.99 5.10
CA VAL A 558 -37.04 23.79 6.48
C VAL A 558 -37.37 25.14 7.13
N ASP A 559 -36.47 26.12 7.07
CA ASP A 559 -36.67 27.43 7.72
C ASP A 559 -37.86 28.19 7.10
N ALA A 560 -38.05 28.08 5.78
CA ALA A 560 -39.16 28.70 5.08
C ALA A 560 -40.53 28.12 5.48
N MET A 561 -40.60 26.84 5.88
CA MET A 561 -41.88 26.17 6.22
C MET A 561 -42.67 26.94 7.30
N SER A 562 -42.02 27.33 8.39
CA SER A 562 -42.66 28.03 9.50
C SER A 562 -43.15 29.45 9.18
N ARG A 563 -42.76 29.96 8.01
CA ARG A 563 -43.11 31.31 7.52
C ARG A 563 -44.14 31.29 6.40
N LEU A 564 -44.54 30.09 5.94
CA LEU A 564 -45.59 29.99 4.94
C LEU A 564 -46.93 30.45 5.54
N PRO A 565 -47.75 31.19 4.76
CA PRO A 565 -49.07 31.60 5.21
C PRO A 565 -49.93 30.35 5.47
N GLY A 566 -50.51 30.27 6.66
CA GLY A 566 -51.30 29.11 7.11
C GLY A 566 -50.53 28.08 7.95
N TRP A 567 -49.25 28.31 8.28
CA TRP A 567 -48.48 27.41 9.16
C TRP A 567 -49.13 27.28 10.56
N PRO A 568 -49.46 26.07 11.02
CA PRO A 568 -50.05 25.87 12.34
C PRO A 568 -49.06 26.23 13.47
N ALA A 569 -49.48 27.07 14.42
CA ALA A 569 -48.60 27.50 15.54
C ALA A 569 -48.18 26.35 16.47
N GLU A 570 -48.96 25.26 16.48
CA GLU A 570 -48.73 24.06 17.28
C GLU A 570 -47.83 23.03 16.58
N LEU A 571 -47.38 23.29 15.35
CA LEU A 571 -46.60 22.35 14.53
C LEU A 571 -45.12 22.72 14.50
N ARG A 572 -44.27 21.73 14.78
CA ARG A 572 -42.82 21.79 14.58
C ARG A 572 -42.38 20.74 13.57
N LEU A 573 -41.69 21.17 12.53
CA LEU A 573 -41.03 20.28 11.57
C LEU A 573 -39.61 19.98 12.06
N GLU A 574 -39.23 18.71 12.07
CA GLU A 574 -37.89 18.25 12.42
C GLU A 574 -37.30 17.37 11.31
N LEU A 575 -36.10 17.73 10.83
CA LEU A 575 -35.29 16.89 9.97
C LEU A 575 -34.25 16.17 10.82
N ARG A 576 -34.29 14.84 10.86
CA ARG A 576 -33.41 14.00 11.71
C ARG A 576 -32.62 13.02 10.88
N TYR A 577 -31.41 12.67 11.33
CA TYR A 577 -30.57 11.70 10.62
C TYR A 577 -30.92 10.26 10.99
N ALA A 578 -31.19 9.43 9.97
CA ALA A 578 -31.35 7.98 9.98
C ALA A 578 -32.45 7.35 10.87
N SER A 579 -32.87 8.00 11.96
CA SER A 579 -33.94 7.51 12.82
C SER A 579 -34.68 8.64 13.54
N PRO A 580 -35.91 8.41 14.03
CA PRO A 580 -36.67 9.42 14.78
C PRO A 580 -35.99 9.87 16.08
N ARG A 581 -35.09 9.04 16.64
CA ARG A 581 -34.27 9.38 17.82
C ARG A 581 -32.84 9.83 17.45
N GLY A 582 -32.56 9.96 16.15
CA GLY A 582 -31.25 10.36 15.65
C GLY A 582 -30.97 11.85 15.86
N PRO A 583 -29.74 12.29 15.55
CA PRO A 583 -29.35 13.70 15.63
C PRO A 583 -30.32 14.61 14.88
N LEU A 584 -30.76 15.69 15.54
CA LEU A 584 -31.57 16.74 14.93
C LEU A 584 -30.69 17.58 14.01
N LEU A 585 -31.02 17.62 12.72
CA LEU A 585 -30.26 18.34 11.70
C LEU A 585 -30.79 19.77 11.53
N LEU A 586 -32.11 19.92 11.39
CA LEU A 586 -32.82 21.18 11.21
C LEU A 586 -34.19 21.09 11.87
N ALA A 587 -34.73 22.21 12.33
CA ALA A 587 -36.09 22.29 12.84
C ALA A 587 -36.73 23.64 12.51
N ALA A 588 -38.04 23.66 12.30
CA ALA A 588 -38.82 24.87 12.08
C ALA A 588 -40.14 24.84 12.85
N GLY A 589 -40.54 25.98 13.41
CA GLY A 589 -41.66 26.10 14.34
C GLY A 589 -41.21 26.24 15.81
N ALA A 590 -42.18 26.43 16.72
CA ALA A 590 -41.89 26.71 18.12
C ALA A 590 -41.24 25.51 18.85
N GLU A 591 -40.35 25.76 19.82
CA GLU A 591 -39.69 24.70 20.63
C GLU A 591 -40.65 23.96 21.57
N ASN A 592 -41.76 24.60 21.92
CA ASN A 592 -42.82 24.06 22.78
C ASN A 592 -44.07 23.64 21.98
N ALA A 593 -43.94 23.39 20.68
CA ALA A 593 -45.02 22.89 19.83
C ALA A 593 -45.56 21.55 20.36
N SER A 594 -46.89 21.41 20.42
CA SER A 594 -47.56 20.20 20.89
C SER A 594 -47.48 19.05 19.88
N ARG A 595 -47.20 19.34 18.61
CA ARG A 595 -47.18 18.37 17.50
C ARG A 595 -45.87 18.47 16.72
N ILE A 596 -45.20 17.34 16.56
CA ILE A 596 -43.92 17.24 15.83
C ILE A 596 -44.12 16.42 14.56
N CYS A 597 -43.78 17.01 13.43
CA CYS A 597 -43.69 16.36 12.12
C CYS A 597 -42.22 16.02 11.86
N THR A 598 -41.91 14.75 11.64
CA THR A 598 -40.52 14.30 11.48
C THR A 598 -40.26 13.78 10.06
N VAL A 599 -39.15 14.23 9.47
CA VAL A 599 -38.60 13.70 8.22
C VAL A 599 -37.21 13.13 8.53
N LEU A 600 -36.94 11.93 8.03
CA LEU A 600 -35.67 11.24 8.21
C LEU A 600 -34.80 11.41 6.96
N LYS A 601 -33.51 11.73 7.17
CA LYS A 601 -32.50 11.80 6.12
C LYS A 601 -31.58 10.59 6.21
N SER A 602 -31.41 9.86 5.11
CA SER A 602 -30.47 8.73 4.97
C SER A 602 -29.54 8.95 3.76
N ALA A 603 -28.65 7.99 3.49
CA ALA A 603 -27.82 8.00 2.29
C ALA A 603 -28.63 7.80 0.98
N GLU A 604 -29.83 7.25 1.09
CA GLU A 604 -30.70 6.90 -0.04
C GLU A 604 -31.82 7.93 -0.29
N GLY A 605 -31.98 8.94 0.59
CA GLY A 605 -32.92 10.04 0.38
C GLY A 605 -33.62 10.53 1.66
N TYR A 606 -34.82 11.05 1.49
CA TYR A 606 -35.70 11.55 2.55
C TYR A 606 -36.91 10.64 2.72
N GLU A 607 -37.30 10.42 3.96
CA GLU A 607 -38.44 9.58 4.33
C GLU A 607 -39.33 10.29 5.35
N ALA A 608 -40.64 10.27 5.12
CA ALA A 608 -41.61 10.78 6.08
C ALA A 608 -41.79 9.81 7.25
N TYR A 609 -41.64 10.27 8.49
CA TYR A 609 -41.94 9.45 9.66
C TYR A 609 -43.42 9.59 10.04
N LEU A 610 -44.18 8.53 9.78
CA LEU A 610 -45.59 8.40 10.14
C LEU A 610 -45.69 7.41 11.30
N GLU A 611 -45.97 7.89 12.50
CA GLU A 611 -46.13 7.03 13.68
C GLU A 611 -47.25 5.99 13.45
N GLU A 612 -46.89 4.71 13.60
CA GLU A 612 -47.70 3.50 13.36
C GLU A 612 -48.05 3.15 11.89
N ARG A 613 -47.18 2.36 11.22
CA ARG A 613 -47.55 1.40 10.14
C ARG A 613 -46.41 0.41 9.80
N PRO A 614 -46.72 -0.79 9.23
CA PRO A 614 -45.75 -1.86 9.02
C PRO A 614 -44.98 -1.81 7.68
N ALA A 615 -45.06 -0.72 6.91
CA ALA A 615 -44.28 -0.55 5.68
C ALA A 615 -43.78 0.88 5.57
N ALA A 616 -42.46 1.04 5.44
CA ALA A 616 -41.80 2.32 5.22
C ALA A 616 -42.29 2.94 3.89
N PRO A 617 -42.66 4.23 3.86
CA PRO A 617 -42.96 4.91 2.62
C PRO A 617 -41.74 4.87 1.68
N PRO A 618 -41.94 4.89 0.35
CA PRO A 618 -40.83 4.93 -0.59
C PRO A 618 -39.96 6.15 -0.30
N GLN A 619 -38.67 5.92 -0.12
CA GLN A 619 -37.67 6.97 0.02
C GLN A 619 -37.72 7.87 -1.23
N ASP A 620 -37.76 9.17 -1.02
CA ASP A 620 -37.78 10.15 -2.10
C ASP A 620 -36.52 11.01 -2.04
N HIS A 621 -35.95 11.32 -3.20
CA HIS A 621 -34.84 12.27 -3.29
C HIS A 621 -35.32 13.73 -3.13
N ASP A 622 -36.64 13.95 -3.06
CA ASP A 622 -37.29 15.24 -2.90
C ASP A 622 -37.75 15.52 -1.46
N LEU A 623 -37.01 16.39 -0.76
CA LEU A 623 -37.35 16.82 0.61
C LEU A 623 -38.73 17.48 0.69
N CYS A 624 -39.14 18.29 -0.29
CA CYS A 624 -40.46 18.92 -0.27
C CYS A 624 -41.57 17.85 -0.32
N ARG A 625 -41.34 16.76 -1.06
CA ARG A 625 -42.30 15.65 -1.11
C ARG A 625 -42.32 14.85 0.18
N ALA A 626 -41.16 14.57 0.78
CA ALA A 626 -41.08 13.90 2.08
C ALA A 626 -41.76 14.72 3.19
N VAL A 627 -41.60 16.06 3.18
CA VAL A 627 -42.30 16.95 4.11
C VAL A 627 -43.82 16.88 3.90
N LEU A 628 -44.30 16.95 2.66
CA LEU A 628 -45.74 16.84 2.36
C LEU A 628 -46.34 15.48 2.77
N GLN A 629 -45.55 14.40 2.68
CA GLN A 629 -45.97 13.07 3.14
C GLN A 629 -46.02 13.00 4.68
N ALA A 630 -45.12 13.70 5.38
CA ALA A 630 -45.07 13.73 6.84
C ALA A 630 -46.14 14.65 7.47
N LEU A 631 -46.69 15.61 6.71
CA LEU A 631 -47.77 16.50 7.16
C LEU A 631 -49.13 15.78 7.19
N SER A 632 -49.90 16.00 8.27
CA SER A 632 -51.26 15.47 8.38
C SER A 632 -52.19 16.10 7.32
N SER A 633 -53.34 15.48 7.05
CA SER A 633 -54.31 16.03 6.09
C SER A 633 -54.81 17.42 6.51
N GLY A 634 -55.01 17.65 7.81
CA GLY A 634 -55.41 18.95 8.34
C GLY A 634 -54.34 20.03 8.21
N ASP A 635 -53.05 19.70 8.38
CA ASP A 635 -51.96 20.66 8.21
C ASP A 635 -51.75 21.03 6.73
N ARG A 636 -51.98 20.06 5.84
CA ARG A 636 -51.96 20.27 4.38
C ARG A 636 -53.10 21.17 3.91
N GLU A 637 -54.31 20.98 4.43
CA GLU A 637 -55.45 21.87 4.15
C GLU A 637 -55.21 23.29 4.70
N ALA A 638 -54.66 23.43 5.91
CA ALA A 638 -54.33 24.73 6.50
C ALA A 638 -53.29 25.52 5.69
N LEU A 639 -52.35 24.81 5.05
CA LEU A 639 -51.34 25.39 4.16
C LEU A 639 -51.80 25.52 2.70
N ASP A 640 -53.02 25.09 2.35
CA ASP A 640 -53.51 25.02 0.97
C ASP A 640 -52.55 24.23 0.04
N LEU A 641 -52.11 23.05 0.52
CA LEU A 641 -51.18 22.16 -0.17
C LEU A 641 -51.79 20.76 -0.37
N THR A 642 -51.47 20.10 -1.48
CA THR A 642 -51.85 18.71 -1.76
C THR A 642 -50.66 17.75 -1.59
N THR A 643 -50.91 16.45 -1.44
CA THR A 643 -49.82 15.43 -1.33
C THR A 643 -48.91 15.35 -2.56
N THR A 644 -49.40 15.78 -3.73
CA THR A 644 -48.61 15.88 -4.97
C THR A 644 -48.08 17.29 -5.24
N GLY A 645 -48.33 18.24 -4.34
CA GLY A 645 -48.01 19.66 -4.48
C GLY A 645 -46.55 20.06 -4.22
N ALA A 646 -45.58 19.15 -4.36
CA ALA A 646 -44.17 19.45 -4.06
C ALA A 646 -43.61 20.62 -4.91
N GLU A 647 -44.06 20.75 -6.17
CA GLU A 647 -43.68 21.87 -7.02
C GLU A 647 -44.33 23.18 -6.58
N GLN A 648 -45.58 23.12 -6.14
CA GLN A 648 -46.29 24.28 -5.59
C GLN A 648 -45.63 24.78 -4.29
N LEU A 649 -45.16 23.84 -3.45
CA LEU A 649 -44.39 24.16 -2.24
C LEU A 649 -43.05 24.81 -2.57
N ARG A 650 -42.30 24.27 -3.55
CA ARG A 650 -41.05 24.88 -4.03
C ARG A 650 -41.26 26.29 -4.55
N GLN A 651 -42.28 26.51 -5.38
CA GLN A 651 -42.58 27.83 -5.92
C GLN A 651 -42.91 28.82 -4.81
N ARG A 652 -43.71 28.43 -3.81
CA ARG A 652 -44.02 29.28 -2.65
C ARG A 652 -42.77 29.61 -1.81
N ILE A 653 -41.88 28.64 -1.60
CA ILE A 653 -40.60 28.85 -0.91
C ILE A 653 -39.69 29.78 -1.73
N HIS A 654 -39.63 29.60 -3.05
CA HIS A 654 -38.87 30.47 -3.95
C HIS A 654 -39.37 31.92 -3.85
N ASP A 655 -40.68 32.14 -4.01
CA ASP A 655 -41.31 33.47 -3.97
C ASP A 655 -41.11 34.15 -2.59
N LEU A 656 -41.19 33.37 -1.50
CA LEU A 656 -40.90 33.86 -0.14
C LEU A 656 -39.44 34.27 0.02
N THR A 657 -38.50 33.50 -0.53
CA THR A 657 -37.06 33.76 -0.43
C THR A 657 -36.64 34.98 -1.25
N VAL A 658 -37.26 35.18 -2.41
CA VAL A 658 -37.03 36.35 -3.27
C VAL A 658 -37.63 37.63 -2.65
N SER A 659 -38.76 37.51 -1.95
CA SER A 659 -39.42 38.66 -1.30
C SER A 659 -38.83 39.03 0.06
N GLU A 660 -38.33 38.08 0.85
CA GLU A 660 -37.71 38.32 2.16
C GLU A 660 -36.17 38.20 2.14
N ARG A 661 -35.49 39.32 1.88
CA ARG A 661 -34.01 39.41 1.90
C ARG A 661 -33.36 38.98 3.23
N THR A 662 -34.10 38.99 4.34
CA THR A 662 -33.62 38.55 5.66
C THR A 662 -33.55 37.04 5.80
N LEU A 663 -34.44 36.30 5.13
CA LEU A 663 -34.48 34.83 5.09
C LEU A 663 -33.27 34.29 4.28
N ALA A 664 -32.94 34.97 3.18
CA ALA A 664 -31.70 34.72 2.46
C ALA A 664 -30.44 35.06 3.27
N ARG A 665 -30.49 36.08 4.15
CA ARG A 665 -29.37 36.42 5.05
C ARG A 665 -29.19 35.44 6.21
N SER A 666 -30.25 34.81 6.73
CA SER A 666 -30.10 33.79 7.78
C SER A 666 -29.39 32.51 7.29
N LEU A 667 -29.34 32.27 5.97
CA LEU A 667 -28.48 31.24 5.37
C LEU A 667 -26.98 31.57 5.47
N LEU A 668 -26.63 32.84 5.70
CA LEU A 668 -25.26 33.38 5.69
C LEU A 668 -24.72 33.68 7.10
N ASP A 669 -25.59 33.83 8.09
CA ASP A 669 -25.24 34.21 9.47
C ASP A 669 -25.57 33.08 10.45
N THR A 670 -24.60 32.18 10.73
CA THR A 670 -24.19 31.72 12.08
C THR A 670 -23.51 30.34 12.11
N SER A 671 -22.44 30.30 12.93
CA SER A 671 -21.78 29.12 13.49
C SER A 671 -22.69 28.38 14.48
N ALA A 672 -22.64 27.05 14.50
CA ALA A 672 -23.36 26.24 15.48
C ALA A 672 -22.76 26.39 16.91
N PRO A 673 -23.59 26.43 17.98
CA PRO A 673 -23.13 26.56 19.37
C PRO A 673 -22.93 25.21 20.10
N GLY A 674 -22.02 25.23 21.09
CA GLY A 674 -21.69 24.15 22.05
C GLY A 674 -20.31 23.55 21.72
N TRP A 675 -19.31 23.46 22.59
CA TRP A 675 -19.26 23.14 24.01
C TRP A 675 -18.07 23.88 24.69
N GLY A 676 -18.22 24.39 25.90
CA GLY A 676 -17.18 25.13 26.64
C GLY A 676 -16.69 24.44 27.93
N LYS A 677 -15.41 24.73 28.30
CA LYS A 677 -14.73 24.74 29.64
C LYS A 677 -15.00 23.56 30.61
N LEU A 678 -14.05 22.76 31.11
CA LEU A 678 -12.86 22.94 32.01
C LEU A 678 -12.20 21.52 32.10
N GLY A 679 -10.96 21.21 32.47
CA GLY A 679 -9.93 21.80 33.34
C GLY A 679 -8.66 20.89 33.36
N ARG A 680 -7.54 21.41 33.86
CA ARG A 680 -6.16 20.85 33.83
C ARG A 680 -5.86 19.89 35.00
N LEU A 681 -4.85 19.01 34.83
CA LEU A 681 -3.90 18.63 35.90
C LEU A 681 -2.45 18.46 35.38
N ARG A 682 -1.49 18.73 36.28
CA ARG A 682 -0.02 18.89 36.11
C ARG A 682 0.75 17.62 36.53
N GLY A 683 1.93 17.42 35.95
CA GLY A 683 3.11 16.90 36.67
C GLY A 683 3.85 15.75 35.98
N GLY A 684 5.14 15.93 35.73
CA GLY A 684 6.09 14.88 35.35
C GLY A 684 7.16 14.65 36.41
N MET A 685 8.06 13.69 36.18
CA MET A 685 9.53 13.71 36.40
C MET A 685 10.14 12.36 36.00
N GLU A 686 11.36 12.43 35.44
CA GLU A 686 12.21 11.35 34.91
C GLU A 686 13.03 10.63 35.99
N GLU A 687 13.39 9.37 35.75
CA GLU A 687 14.51 8.67 36.42
C GLU A 687 15.46 8.02 35.37
N PRO A 688 16.77 7.87 35.68
CA PRO A 688 17.82 7.54 34.72
C PRO A 688 18.05 6.02 34.56
N ALA A 689 18.44 5.60 33.36
CA ALA A 689 18.62 4.19 32.99
C ALA A 689 19.95 3.57 33.50
N PRO A 690 19.97 2.26 33.87
CA PRO A 690 21.14 1.51 34.33
C PRO A 690 22.04 1.01 33.16
N PRO A 691 23.28 0.56 33.43
CA PRO A 691 24.30 0.30 32.41
C PRO A 691 24.08 -1.00 31.64
N ALA A 692 24.46 -1.00 30.36
CA ALA A 692 24.24 -2.11 29.41
C ALA A 692 25.16 -3.32 29.69
N LEU A 693 24.56 -4.51 29.83
CA LEU A 693 25.25 -5.81 29.75
C LEU A 693 25.76 -6.03 28.32
N HIS A 694 27.04 -6.40 28.17
CA HIS A 694 27.61 -6.86 26.90
C HIS A 694 27.43 -8.37 26.78
N ILE A 695 26.67 -8.82 25.78
CA ILE A 695 26.46 -10.24 25.47
C ILE A 695 27.11 -10.52 24.12
N ASP A 696 27.91 -11.58 24.04
CA ASP A 696 28.48 -12.06 22.78
C ASP A 696 27.42 -12.86 22.01
N ILE A 697 26.71 -12.14 21.14
CA ILE A 697 25.62 -12.67 20.30
C ILE A 697 26.11 -13.78 19.38
N GLY A 698 27.39 -13.75 18.96
CA GLY A 698 27.97 -14.75 18.07
C GLY A 698 28.12 -16.11 18.76
N ALA A 699 28.68 -16.11 19.97
CA ALA A 699 28.83 -17.32 20.79
C ALA A 699 27.47 -17.93 21.17
N PHE A 700 26.50 -17.08 21.55
CA PHE A 700 25.14 -17.50 21.84
C PHE A 700 24.48 -18.19 20.64
N ALA A 701 24.51 -17.55 19.46
CA ALA A 701 23.88 -18.08 18.27
C ALA A 701 24.50 -19.41 17.82
N GLN A 702 25.81 -19.58 18.00
CA GLN A 702 26.48 -20.83 17.71
C GLN A 702 26.00 -21.96 18.62
N GLY A 703 25.95 -21.74 19.94
CA GLY A 703 25.49 -22.76 20.88
C GLY A 703 24.00 -23.09 20.71
N TYR A 704 23.17 -22.08 20.44
CA TYR A 704 21.74 -22.29 20.22
C TYR A 704 21.44 -23.14 18.97
N ARG A 705 22.20 -22.97 17.88
CA ARG A 705 22.07 -23.82 16.67
C ARG A 705 22.52 -25.26 16.89
N GLN A 706 23.39 -25.54 17.87
CA GLN A 706 23.76 -26.92 18.20
C GLN A 706 22.61 -27.69 18.86
N LEU A 707 21.74 -26.98 19.59
CA LEU A 707 20.54 -27.54 20.20
C LEU A 707 19.41 -27.70 19.18
N TYR A 708 19.21 -26.70 18.32
CA TYR A 708 18.15 -26.63 17.32
C TYR A 708 18.74 -26.44 15.92
N PRO A 709 19.08 -27.50 15.17
CA PRO A 709 19.83 -27.38 13.92
C PRO A 709 19.09 -26.66 12.78
N GLU A 710 17.76 -26.74 12.76
CA GLU A 710 16.90 -26.13 11.73
C GLU A 710 16.43 -24.71 12.10
N VAL A 711 16.91 -24.16 13.22
CA VAL A 711 16.49 -22.84 13.69
C VAL A 711 17.02 -21.71 12.81
N ALA A 712 16.14 -20.80 12.41
CA ALA A 712 16.51 -19.62 11.64
C ALA A 712 17.06 -18.50 12.54
N ASP A 713 17.94 -17.66 12.00
CA ASP A 713 18.64 -16.59 12.75
C ASP A 713 17.70 -15.61 13.47
N PHE A 714 16.53 -15.34 12.89
CA PHE A 714 15.54 -14.47 13.53
C PHE A 714 14.91 -15.11 14.78
N GLN A 715 14.77 -16.43 14.83
CA GLN A 715 14.25 -17.17 15.99
C GLN A 715 15.29 -17.22 17.10
N ILE A 716 16.57 -17.33 16.76
CA ILE A 716 17.69 -17.22 17.72
C ILE A 716 17.68 -15.85 18.39
N ASN A 717 17.58 -14.78 17.59
CA ASN A 717 17.53 -13.41 18.10
C ASN A 717 16.26 -13.14 18.92
N ALA A 718 15.11 -13.70 18.51
CA ALA A 718 13.86 -13.59 19.27
C ALA A 718 13.97 -14.28 20.63
N GLN A 719 14.55 -15.49 20.68
CA GLN A 719 14.75 -16.21 21.95
C GLN A 719 15.73 -15.50 22.87
N LEU A 720 16.84 -14.98 22.33
CA LEU A 720 17.80 -14.18 23.08
C LEU A 720 17.13 -12.94 23.69
N THR A 721 16.33 -12.24 22.89
CA THR A 721 15.59 -11.05 23.33
C THR A 721 14.58 -11.42 24.41
N GLN A 722 13.82 -12.51 24.25
CA GLN A 722 12.88 -12.99 25.25
C GLN A 722 13.54 -13.31 26.60
N TRP A 723 14.71 -13.97 26.58
CA TRP A 723 15.45 -14.26 27.81
C TRP A 723 15.98 -12.99 28.48
N LEU A 724 16.45 -12.02 27.69
CA LEU A 724 16.90 -10.74 28.22
C LEU A 724 15.78 -9.88 28.79
N ASP A 725 14.63 -9.84 28.11
CA ASP A 725 13.44 -9.13 28.57
C ASP A 725 12.85 -9.75 29.85
N ALA A 726 13.12 -11.03 30.09
CA ALA A 726 12.74 -11.76 31.30
C ALA A 726 13.81 -11.69 32.42
N ASP A 727 14.86 -10.88 32.27
CA ASP A 727 16.02 -10.80 33.18
C ASP A 727 16.73 -12.16 33.40
N LEU A 728 16.68 -13.06 32.40
CA LEU A 728 17.36 -14.35 32.43
C LEU A 728 18.73 -14.25 31.76
N ASP A 729 19.75 -14.83 32.39
CA ASP A 729 21.09 -14.95 31.82
C ASP A 729 21.10 -15.96 30.66
N PRO A 730 21.30 -15.51 29.40
CA PRO A 730 21.23 -16.40 28.23
C PRO A 730 22.27 -17.51 28.23
N ALA A 731 23.45 -17.29 28.82
CA ALA A 731 24.49 -18.30 28.89
C ALA A 731 24.07 -19.46 29.80
N ARG A 732 23.45 -19.11 30.94
CA ARG A 732 22.93 -20.10 31.89
C ARG A 732 21.71 -20.85 31.35
N GLN A 733 20.84 -20.17 30.60
CA GLN A 733 19.70 -20.82 29.95
C GLN A 733 20.14 -21.82 28.88
N LEU A 734 21.18 -21.46 28.11
CA LEU A 734 21.73 -22.34 27.10
C LEU A 734 22.36 -23.60 27.73
N GLU A 735 23.14 -23.43 28.80
CA GLU A 735 23.73 -24.55 29.54
C GLU A 735 22.66 -25.49 30.13
N ASP A 736 21.58 -24.94 30.68
CA ASP A 736 20.44 -25.71 31.19
C ASP A 736 19.75 -26.53 30.07
N LEU A 737 19.58 -25.95 28.88
CA LEU A 737 19.04 -26.68 27.73
C LEU A 737 19.96 -27.81 27.24
N GLU A 738 21.27 -27.59 27.23
CA GLU A 738 22.26 -28.62 26.88
C GLU A 738 22.21 -29.79 27.87
N GLN A 739 22.11 -29.49 29.18
CA GLN A 739 21.96 -30.49 30.22
C GLN A 739 20.64 -31.26 30.07
N GLN A 740 19.55 -30.58 29.75
CA GLN A 740 18.24 -31.20 29.52
C GLN A 740 18.26 -32.13 28.29
N LEU A 741 18.87 -31.73 27.18
CA LEU A 741 19.03 -32.59 26.00
C LEU A 741 19.87 -33.83 26.32
N LEU A 742 20.96 -33.66 27.07
CA LEU A 742 21.82 -34.76 27.46
C LEU A 742 21.10 -35.74 28.39
N ALA A 743 20.37 -35.24 29.38
CA ALA A 743 19.56 -36.05 30.29
C ALA A 743 18.48 -36.81 29.52
N PHE A 744 17.77 -36.14 28.61
CA PHE A 744 16.74 -36.75 27.78
C PHE A 744 17.31 -37.86 26.87
N ARG A 745 18.45 -37.61 26.21
CA ARG A 745 19.14 -38.63 25.40
C ARG A 745 19.52 -39.86 26.23
N ASN A 746 19.99 -39.68 27.45
CA ASN A 746 20.34 -40.78 28.34
C ASN A 746 19.10 -41.56 28.81
N GLN A 747 18.01 -40.85 29.12
CA GLN A 747 16.73 -41.45 29.48
C GLN A 747 16.16 -42.28 28.32
N MET A 748 16.16 -41.74 27.10
CA MET A 748 15.67 -42.44 25.91
C MET A 748 16.53 -43.67 25.58
N ARG A 749 17.85 -43.60 25.77
CA ARG A 749 18.73 -44.78 25.65
C ARG A 749 18.44 -45.85 26.71
N ALA A 750 18.22 -45.45 27.96
CA ALA A 750 17.89 -46.37 29.03
C ALA A 750 16.53 -47.05 28.81
N TRP A 751 15.53 -46.29 28.35
CA TRP A 751 14.20 -46.80 27.99
C TRP A 751 14.26 -47.73 26.77
N ALA A 752 15.10 -47.43 25.77
CA ALA A 752 15.26 -48.25 24.58
C ALA A 752 15.97 -49.59 24.83
N GLY A 753 16.76 -49.72 25.91
CA GLY A 753 17.38 -50.99 26.30
C GLY A 753 18.29 -51.57 25.21
N ASN A 754 18.03 -52.81 24.78
CA ASN A 754 18.68 -53.45 23.63
C ASN A 754 17.71 -53.61 22.43
N ASP A 755 16.55 -52.96 22.47
CA ASP A 755 15.48 -53.12 21.48
C ASP A 755 15.67 -52.13 20.31
N PRO A 756 15.93 -52.61 19.08
CA PRO A 756 16.18 -51.74 17.92
C PRO A 756 15.01 -50.83 17.55
N LEU A 757 13.77 -51.27 17.78
CA LEU A 757 12.57 -50.49 17.43
C LEU A 757 12.32 -49.37 18.43
N ARG A 758 12.57 -49.61 19.72
CA ARG A 758 12.58 -48.53 20.73
C ARG A 758 13.71 -47.53 20.50
N HIS A 759 14.84 -47.96 19.95
CA HIS A 759 15.89 -47.03 19.52
C HIS A 759 15.44 -46.16 18.35
N ALA A 760 14.61 -46.66 17.43
CA ALA A 760 14.00 -45.85 16.39
C ALA A 760 13.00 -44.84 16.98
N ALA A 761 12.12 -45.26 17.90
CA ALA A 761 11.21 -44.37 18.62
C ALA A 761 11.96 -43.26 19.37
N ALA A 762 12.98 -43.63 20.16
CA ALA A 762 13.83 -42.71 20.91
C ALA A 762 14.46 -41.64 20.02
N ARG A 763 14.86 -41.98 18.80
CA ARG A 763 15.47 -41.02 17.86
C ARG A 763 14.47 -40.02 17.31
N ARG A 764 13.28 -40.48 16.91
CA ARG A 764 12.22 -39.58 16.44
C ARG A 764 11.79 -38.61 17.56
N LEU A 765 11.75 -39.08 18.81
CA LEU A 765 11.50 -38.24 19.98
C LEU A 765 12.62 -37.22 20.24
N VAL A 766 13.89 -37.61 20.12
CA VAL A 766 15.03 -36.68 20.26
C VAL A 766 15.06 -35.65 19.12
N SER A 767 14.81 -36.05 17.87
CA SER A 767 14.72 -35.12 16.73
C SER A 767 13.59 -34.11 16.92
N ASN A 768 12.42 -34.57 17.39
CA ASN A 768 11.28 -33.70 17.70
C ASN A 768 11.54 -32.77 18.89
N TRP A 769 12.29 -33.24 19.91
CA TRP A 769 12.78 -32.37 21.00
C TRP A 769 13.67 -31.25 20.44
N GLN A 770 14.51 -31.57 19.44
CA GLN A 770 15.36 -30.62 18.72
C GLN A 770 14.62 -29.83 17.62
N ARG A 771 13.28 -29.95 17.54
CA ARG A 771 12.40 -29.26 16.58
C ARG A 771 12.77 -29.49 15.11
N ILE A 772 13.31 -30.65 14.81
CA ILE A 772 13.56 -31.10 13.43
C ILE A 772 12.21 -31.61 12.91
N SER A 773 11.64 -30.92 11.92
CA SER A 773 10.28 -31.20 11.45
C SER A 773 10.21 -32.46 10.59
N GLU A 774 9.22 -33.32 10.82
CA GLU A 774 8.84 -34.40 9.89
C GLU A 774 7.75 -33.87 8.94
N TYR A 775 8.01 -33.91 7.63
CA TYR A 775 7.07 -33.45 6.61
C TYR A 775 5.93 -34.47 6.42
N SER A 776 4.68 -34.02 6.50
CA SER A 776 3.51 -34.80 6.07
C SER A 776 3.16 -34.46 4.62
N GLU A 777 3.12 -35.47 3.75
CA GLU A 777 2.75 -35.31 2.33
C GLU A 777 1.25 -34.96 2.13
N GLU A 778 0.39 -35.22 3.12
CA GLU A 778 -1.06 -35.09 2.96
C GLU A 778 -1.58 -33.64 3.01
N GLU A 779 -0.84 -32.67 3.56
CA GLU A 779 -1.37 -31.31 3.79
C GLU A 779 -0.49 -30.15 3.30
N GLY A 780 0.68 -30.40 2.68
CA GLY A 780 1.48 -29.33 2.04
C GLY A 780 1.98 -28.22 2.97
N LEU A 781 1.88 -28.40 4.29
CA LEU A 781 2.40 -27.51 5.33
C LEU A 781 3.25 -28.31 6.32
N GLY A 782 4.35 -27.70 6.80
CA GLY A 782 5.19 -28.30 7.83
C GLY A 782 4.50 -28.27 9.18
N ILE A 783 3.82 -29.36 9.54
CA ILE A 783 3.26 -29.60 10.87
C ILE A 783 4.31 -30.22 11.79
N HIS A 784 4.27 -29.90 13.08
CA HIS A 784 5.12 -30.55 14.08
C HIS A 784 4.46 -31.87 14.55
N LEU A 785 4.74 -32.94 13.81
CA LEU A 785 4.22 -34.29 14.04
C LEU A 785 5.30 -35.17 14.69
N ILE A 786 4.95 -35.92 15.73
CA ILE A 786 5.73 -37.09 16.14
C ILE A 786 5.15 -38.33 15.46
N SER A 787 5.87 -38.90 14.49
CA SER A 787 5.51 -40.20 13.92
C SER A 787 6.20 -41.34 14.67
N LEU A 788 5.46 -42.20 15.39
CA LEU A 788 5.97 -43.46 15.96
C LEU A 788 5.33 -44.66 15.26
N THR A 789 5.15 -44.56 13.95
CA THR A 789 4.53 -45.60 13.13
C THR A 789 5.47 -46.77 12.84
N ASP A 790 4.90 -47.98 12.80
CA ASP A 790 5.58 -49.23 12.42
C ASP A 790 6.79 -49.58 13.31
N LEU A 791 6.65 -49.39 14.62
CA LEU A 791 7.71 -49.61 15.62
C LEU A 791 7.39 -50.77 16.58
N GLU A 792 6.37 -51.58 16.27
CA GLU A 792 5.85 -52.68 17.10
C GLU A 792 5.63 -52.32 18.59
N LEU A 793 5.36 -51.05 18.89
CA LEU A 793 5.21 -50.57 20.27
C LEU A 793 3.99 -51.21 20.95
N THR A 794 4.15 -51.56 22.22
CA THR A 794 3.07 -52.08 23.07
C THR A 794 2.57 -51.02 24.05
N ASN A 795 1.41 -51.27 24.66
CA ASN A 795 0.87 -50.38 25.70
C ASN A 795 1.82 -50.23 26.90
N GLU A 796 2.60 -51.27 27.23
CA GLU A 796 3.60 -51.23 28.31
C GLU A 796 4.77 -50.30 27.96
N ASP A 797 5.14 -50.22 26.68
CA ASP A 797 6.22 -49.37 26.20
C ASP A 797 5.86 -47.90 26.26
N LEU A 798 4.61 -47.57 25.89
CA LEU A 798 4.08 -46.22 26.05
C LEU A 798 3.85 -45.85 27.52
N ALA A 799 3.43 -46.81 28.37
CA ALA A 799 3.24 -46.56 29.80
C ALA A 799 4.56 -46.29 30.55
N THR A 800 5.68 -46.81 30.04
CA THR A 800 7.02 -46.61 30.60
C THR A 800 7.77 -45.42 29.96
N LEU A 801 7.21 -44.82 28.91
CA LEU A 801 7.76 -43.66 28.22
C LEU A 801 7.38 -42.36 28.94
N ALA A 802 8.31 -41.83 29.74
CA ALA A 802 8.13 -40.53 30.38
C ALA A 802 8.68 -39.40 29.48
N LEU A 803 7.79 -38.57 28.94
CA LEU A 803 8.16 -37.39 28.15
C LEU A 803 8.22 -36.12 29.03
N PRO A 804 9.24 -35.25 28.87
CA PRO A 804 9.29 -33.95 29.52
C PRO A 804 8.25 -32.96 28.95
N ASP A 805 7.94 -31.91 29.71
CA ASP A 805 6.99 -30.81 29.36
C ASP A 805 7.42 -29.93 28.16
N ARG A 806 8.31 -30.41 27.29
CA ARG A 806 8.90 -29.67 26.16
C ARG A 806 8.38 -30.06 24.78
N PHE A 807 7.34 -30.90 24.72
CA PHE A 807 6.67 -31.28 23.47
C PHE A 807 5.41 -30.44 23.19
N THR A 808 5.28 -29.25 23.79
CA THR A 808 4.13 -28.35 23.60
C THR A 808 3.99 -27.81 22.17
N HIS A 809 5.05 -27.88 21.37
CA HIS A 809 5.04 -27.53 19.95
C HIS A 809 4.51 -28.66 19.06
N ILE A 810 4.27 -29.85 19.59
CA ILE A 810 3.77 -30.99 18.83
C ILE A 810 2.26 -30.87 18.67
N GLU A 811 1.80 -30.84 17.42
CA GLU A 811 0.39 -30.67 17.07
C GLU A 811 -0.31 -32.02 16.90
N ARG A 812 0.45 -33.09 16.59
CA ARG A 812 -0.09 -34.43 16.37
C ARG A 812 0.93 -35.50 16.75
N VAL A 813 0.42 -36.65 17.19
CA VAL A 813 1.19 -37.89 17.38
C VAL A 813 0.55 -38.98 16.53
N ASP A 814 1.36 -39.64 15.69
CA ASP A 814 0.92 -40.78 14.89
C ASP A 814 1.49 -42.07 15.47
N LEU A 815 0.60 -42.97 15.88
CA LEU A 815 0.92 -44.30 16.45
C LEU A 815 0.47 -45.45 15.53
N GLY A 816 0.16 -45.15 14.27
CA GLY A 816 -0.31 -46.13 13.29
C GLY A 816 0.63 -47.33 13.10
N ALA A 817 0.10 -48.44 12.62
CA ALA A 817 0.86 -49.66 12.32
C ALA A 817 1.61 -50.29 13.51
N ASN A 818 1.20 -50.04 14.76
CA ASN A 818 1.69 -50.77 15.95
C ASN A 818 0.64 -51.81 16.40
N PRO A 819 0.75 -53.09 16.00
CA PRO A 819 -0.29 -54.10 16.25
C PRO A 819 -0.46 -54.48 17.74
N GLY A 820 0.51 -54.13 18.59
CA GLY A 820 0.49 -54.36 20.05
C GLY A 820 -0.27 -53.31 20.86
N LEU A 821 -0.72 -52.21 20.24
CA LEU A 821 -1.48 -51.15 20.93
C LEU A 821 -2.97 -51.51 21.00
N SER A 822 -3.42 -51.92 22.19
CA SER A 822 -4.82 -52.24 22.46
C SER A 822 -5.41 -51.19 23.42
N GLN A 823 -6.02 -50.15 22.85
CA GLN A 823 -6.68 -49.01 23.51
C GLN A 823 -5.74 -48.05 24.27
N LEU A 824 -5.63 -46.84 23.72
CA LEU A 824 -4.94 -45.68 24.33
C LEU A 824 -5.62 -45.28 25.65
N HIS A 825 -4.89 -45.31 26.76
CA HIS A 825 -5.34 -44.71 28.03
C HIS A 825 -5.41 -43.18 27.89
N VAL A 826 -6.49 -42.58 28.39
CA VAL A 826 -6.92 -41.17 28.26
C VAL A 826 -6.01 -40.16 29.00
N GLY A 827 -4.74 -40.49 29.22
CA GLY A 827 -3.78 -39.65 29.96
C GLY A 827 -2.80 -38.84 29.10
N MET A 828 -2.83 -38.99 27.77
CA MET A 828 -1.93 -38.28 26.84
C MET A 828 -2.72 -37.54 25.75
N ALA A 829 -3.59 -36.62 26.18
CA ALA A 829 -4.23 -35.62 25.32
C ALA A 829 -3.68 -34.23 25.66
#